data_AF-A0A2D7SNT8-F1
#
_entry.id   AF-A0A2D7SNT8-F1
#
_cell.length_a   1.000
_cell.length_b   1.000
_cell.length_c   1.000
_cell.angle_alpha   90.00
_cell.angle_beta   90.00
_cell.angle_gamma   90.00
#
_symmetry.space_group_name_H-M   'P 1'
#
loop_
_entity.id
_entity.type
_entity.pdbx_description
1 polymer ?
#
loop_
_entity_poly.entity_id
_entity_poly.type
_entity_poly.pdbx_seq_one_letter_code
_entity_poly.pdbx_strand_id
1 'polypeptide(L)'
;MIRAKTTPEFNRSYAMLNKEQRKAVDTIEGPVMVIAGPGTGKTQILTLRIAHILKQTDTDPSSILALTFTEAGVAAMRKRLVSMIGSDAYRVAIHTFHGFCNMTIQRFPEDFPRLISSEQITDIDQILMMREIIEKRDHLNLLRPFHDNFAYVKKSLNAIGDLKSEYVEPDDFKKRVEESEKLFYAQNDLYNEKGAYKGKMKTVHQKTQKSIEKNKELVELYDAYEAALCERKLYDYNDMISVVVRRLDEDRDVLQRLQEEYQYVLADEHQDANASQNRLLELLVDFHEDPNLFIVGDEKQAIYRFQGASLENFLYFTNKYPNARVVELKHSYRSGQNILDVAHSVISSSDDDIERVALESRAAIEKEAVEIRTFASDEVEALWVARDIEKHIGEGVEPDEIVVLYRTNADAAYIAQALERERISYSIESNRNVLDDTSIAQFVALLRTVADFGNKELVSQVLHVRFLGFEPIDIFKILKYSSRNRTPVYDCIFSENKLKDIGVSDIKQFSVFAKRLSKWAQAGNNDPVTDVFNLVLDESGFLTTALNSSRSVEMLEKLHSLARTVEELARGNRTYKLQDLIAHLDLMDEYNISIKQSAGMHYAHRGVRLMTAHKAKGLEFDYVYLVGAWDTHWGNKRSISSFTLPIDGPVDQDNADERRLFYVALTRARSRVSVSYGRVSQSGKDRLPSQFIEEMNDSYTEDIDESAFEERLSPEVFLQAKRDTQSLSVADSEYLKDLFIEQGLSVTALNNYLTCPWQYFYSNLVRIPKIPTKYMTLGTAVDRALKTFFVTYQNDEVTKDMLLDAYEKALEQTSLSGNAFTEMYEQGHDSLSGWFDTYQGTWCKDTLNAYKIDLSIPLSLEILPNIRVRGELDKAEVYVDGITVVDYKTGKPKSRNHIIGKTKAVGSGNYFRQLVFYRMLIDAQDKYKMKNAVLDFIQPKENGTYVREEFTITQNDVDVLLKEIEKMSTEVLNLSFWDKRCDKHQKGECEYCKLRELMQ
;
A
#
# COMPACT_ATOMS: atom_id res chain seq x y z
N MET A 1 -32.67 3.46 -49.87
CA MET A 1 -31.40 2.90 -49.38
C MET A 1 -30.28 3.87 -49.72
N ILE A 2 -29.79 4.60 -48.73
CA ILE A 2 -28.73 5.59 -48.89
C ILE A 2 -27.43 4.85 -48.53
N ARG A 3 -26.58 4.54 -49.53
CA ARG A 3 -25.22 4.07 -49.28
C ARG A 3 -24.53 5.06 -48.34
N ALA A 4 -23.85 4.60 -47.30
CA ALA A 4 -23.10 5.46 -46.40
C ALA A 4 -22.22 6.41 -47.24
N LYS A 5 -22.50 7.72 -47.19
CA LYS A 5 -21.71 8.71 -47.94
C LYS A 5 -20.36 8.83 -47.25
N THR A 6 -19.38 8.04 -47.68
CA THR A 6 -18.01 8.17 -47.16
C THR A 6 -17.51 9.59 -47.40
N THR A 7 -16.96 10.19 -46.36
CA THR A 7 -16.48 11.58 -46.38
C THR A 7 -15.18 11.72 -47.19
N PRO A 8 -14.79 12.95 -47.58
CA PRO A 8 -13.45 13.22 -48.13
C PRO A 8 -12.31 12.71 -47.22
N GLU A 9 -12.54 12.69 -45.91
CA GLU A 9 -11.57 12.23 -44.92
C GLU A 9 -11.27 10.73 -45.04
N PHE A 10 -12.29 9.90 -45.31
CA PHE A 10 -12.09 8.48 -45.60
C PHE A 10 -11.18 8.28 -46.82
N ASN A 11 -11.48 8.96 -47.93
CA ASN A 11 -10.71 8.78 -49.17
C ASN A 11 -9.26 9.24 -49.00
N ARG A 12 -9.03 10.33 -48.26
CA ARG A 12 -7.69 10.82 -47.91
C ARG A 12 -6.92 9.80 -47.07
N SER A 13 -7.52 9.34 -45.97
CA SER A 13 -6.91 8.40 -45.04
C SER A 13 -6.63 7.04 -45.69
N TYR A 14 -7.54 6.56 -46.54
CA TYR A 14 -7.40 5.31 -47.29
C TYR A 14 -6.31 5.38 -48.38
N ALA A 15 -6.10 6.55 -48.99
CA ALA A 15 -5.03 6.76 -49.97
C ALA A 15 -3.62 6.74 -49.33
N MET A 16 -3.52 7.12 -48.05
CA MET A 16 -2.25 7.15 -47.30
C MET A 16 -1.80 5.77 -46.79
N LEU A 17 -2.66 4.74 -46.88
CA LEU A 17 -2.32 3.40 -46.41
C LEU A 17 -1.17 2.78 -47.22
N ASN A 18 -0.19 2.24 -46.52
CA ASN A 18 0.85 1.42 -47.15
C ASN A 18 0.30 0.05 -47.59
N LYS A 19 1.13 -0.76 -48.27
CA LYS A 19 0.71 -2.05 -48.85
C LYS A 19 0.13 -3.02 -47.80
N GLU A 20 0.78 -3.16 -46.64
CA GLU A 20 0.33 -4.10 -45.60
C GLU A 20 -0.89 -3.56 -44.83
N GLN A 21 -0.93 -2.26 -44.53
CA GLN A 21 -2.12 -1.63 -43.93
C GLN A 21 -3.34 -1.75 -44.86
N ARG A 22 -3.16 -1.53 -46.16
CA ARG A 22 -4.21 -1.69 -47.17
C ARG A 22 -4.67 -3.15 -47.23
N LYS A 23 -3.75 -4.12 -47.21
CA LYS A 23 -4.07 -5.55 -47.15
C LYS A 23 -4.90 -5.89 -45.90
N ALA A 24 -4.60 -5.30 -44.73
CA ALA A 24 -5.40 -5.46 -43.52
C ALA A 24 -6.80 -4.84 -43.61
N VAL A 25 -6.97 -3.72 -44.33
CA VAL A 25 -8.28 -3.07 -44.53
C VAL A 25 -9.12 -3.77 -45.60
N ASP A 26 -8.50 -4.18 -46.70
CA ASP A 26 -9.19 -4.71 -47.89
C ASP A 26 -9.61 -6.19 -47.75
N THR A 27 -8.96 -6.96 -46.84
CA THR A 27 -9.33 -8.37 -46.59
C THR A 27 -10.58 -8.44 -45.73
N ILE A 28 -11.76 -8.19 -46.29
CA ILE A 28 -13.03 -8.09 -45.53
C ILE A 28 -13.45 -9.43 -44.90
N GLU A 29 -13.39 -10.52 -45.67
CA GLU A 29 -13.88 -11.84 -45.25
C GLU A 29 -12.79 -12.71 -44.63
N GLY A 30 -13.20 -13.59 -43.71
CA GLY A 30 -12.35 -14.56 -43.02
C GLY A 30 -11.51 -13.98 -41.86
N PRO A 31 -10.82 -14.85 -41.10
CA PRO A 31 -10.08 -14.44 -39.92
C PRO A 31 -8.80 -13.71 -40.32
N VAL A 32 -8.57 -12.54 -39.71
CA VAL A 32 -7.41 -11.68 -39.98
C VAL A 32 -6.74 -11.30 -38.66
N MET A 33 -5.44 -11.49 -38.62
CA MET A 33 -4.60 -11.12 -37.48
C MET A 33 -3.58 -10.07 -37.90
N VAL A 34 -3.59 -8.92 -37.23
CA VAL A 34 -2.65 -7.84 -37.50
C VAL A 34 -1.67 -7.70 -36.35
N ILE A 35 -0.40 -7.96 -36.63
CA ILE A 35 0.71 -7.73 -35.71
C ILE A 35 1.19 -6.30 -35.94
N ALA A 36 0.95 -5.44 -34.95
CA ALA A 36 1.06 -4.00 -35.11
C ALA A 36 1.73 -3.34 -33.91
N GLY A 37 3.00 -3.00 -34.05
CA GLY A 37 3.79 -2.32 -33.02
C GLY A 37 3.35 -0.88 -32.70
N PRO A 38 4.02 -0.20 -31.74
CA PRO A 38 3.73 1.19 -31.40
C PRO A 38 3.81 2.12 -32.62
N GLY A 39 2.80 2.99 -32.79
CA GLY A 39 2.81 4.01 -33.84
C GLY A 39 2.56 3.49 -35.27
N THR A 40 2.22 2.21 -35.45
CA THR A 40 1.94 1.61 -36.79
C THR A 40 0.55 1.92 -37.36
N GLY A 41 -0.31 2.58 -36.57
CA GLY A 41 -1.65 3.00 -36.97
C GLY A 41 -2.78 2.01 -36.65
N LYS A 42 -2.67 1.19 -35.60
CA LYS A 42 -3.70 0.21 -35.14
C LYS A 42 -5.13 0.75 -35.21
N THR A 43 -5.41 1.83 -34.47
CA THR A 43 -6.75 2.45 -34.41
C THR A 43 -7.20 3.02 -35.76
N GLN A 44 -6.26 3.52 -36.58
CA GLN A 44 -6.58 4.00 -37.93
C GLN A 44 -7.01 2.84 -38.84
N ILE A 45 -6.33 1.70 -38.76
CA ILE A 45 -6.65 0.50 -39.55
C ILE A 45 -8.02 -0.06 -39.14
N LEU A 46 -8.28 -0.19 -37.84
CA LEU A 46 -9.57 -0.65 -37.31
C LEU A 46 -10.72 0.23 -37.82
N THR A 47 -10.61 1.55 -37.67
CA THR A 47 -11.65 2.49 -38.08
C THR A 47 -11.83 2.55 -39.61
N LEU A 48 -10.74 2.51 -40.37
CA LEU A 48 -10.81 2.44 -41.83
C LEU A 48 -11.40 1.13 -42.33
N ARG A 49 -11.10 0.01 -41.67
CA ARG A 49 -11.69 -1.30 -41.99
C ARG A 49 -13.19 -1.28 -41.79
N ILE A 50 -13.68 -0.79 -40.65
CA ILE A 50 -15.13 -0.65 -40.40
C ILE A 50 -15.79 0.23 -41.48
N ALA A 51 -15.20 1.38 -41.79
CA ALA A 51 -15.70 2.25 -42.85
C ALA A 51 -15.64 1.60 -44.24
N HIS A 52 -14.64 0.75 -44.50
CA HIS A 52 -14.47 0.03 -45.77
C HIS A 52 -15.48 -1.10 -45.91
N ILE A 53 -15.75 -1.87 -44.86
CA ILE A 53 -16.81 -2.90 -44.81
C ILE A 53 -18.14 -2.25 -45.22
N LEU A 54 -18.57 -1.21 -44.50
CA LEU A 54 -19.82 -0.49 -44.77
C LEU A 54 -19.89 0.17 -46.16
N LYS A 55 -18.75 0.36 -46.83
CA LYS A 55 -18.68 0.90 -48.19
C LYS A 55 -18.82 -0.19 -49.25
N GLN A 56 -18.24 -1.37 -49.00
CA GLN A 56 -18.16 -2.46 -49.98
C GLN A 56 -19.31 -3.46 -49.85
N THR A 57 -19.88 -3.59 -48.66
CA THR A 57 -20.98 -4.52 -48.37
C THR A 57 -22.28 -3.77 -48.12
N ASP A 58 -23.41 -4.49 -48.17
CA ASP A 58 -24.72 -3.98 -47.77
C ASP A 58 -25.00 -4.20 -46.27
N THR A 59 -23.94 -4.38 -45.46
CA THR A 59 -24.01 -4.64 -44.02
C THR A 59 -24.53 -3.42 -43.26
N ASP A 60 -25.43 -3.63 -42.30
CA ASP A 60 -25.89 -2.56 -41.42
C ASP A 60 -24.78 -2.17 -40.43
N PRO A 61 -24.55 -0.87 -40.12
CA PRO A 61 -23.61 -0.45 -39.09
C PRO A 61 -23.76 -1.17 -37.75
N SER A 62 -24.97 -1.54 -37.33
CA SER A 62 -25.18 -2.27 -36.07
C SER A 62 -24.69 -3.72 -36.11
N SER A 63 -24.43 -4.27 -37.30
CA SER A 63 -23.89 -5.62 -37.48
C SER A 63 -22.38 -5.72 -37.32
N ILE A 64 -21.71 -4.63 -36.95
CA ILE A 64 -20.27 -4.58 -36.69
C ILE A 64 -20.05 -4.34 -35.20
N LEU A 65 -19.34 -5.27 -34.56
CA LEU A 65 -18.89 -5.17 -33.17
C LEU A 65 -17.39 -4.89 -33.10
N ALA A 66 -17.01 -3.82 -32.42
CA ALA A 66 -15.63 -3.50 -32.11
C ALA A 66 -15.40 -3.47 -30.59
N LEU A 67 -14.51 -4.34 -30.11
CA LEU A 67 -14.15 -4.50 -28.72
C LEU A 67 -12.76 -3.93 -28.44
N THR A 68 -12.61 -3.25 -27.31
CA THR A 68 -11.34 -2.69 -26.81
C THR A 68 -11.20 -2.90 -25.30
N PHE A 69 -10.03 -2.62 -24.75
CA PHE A 69 -9.74 -2.78 -23.33
C PHE A 69 -10.03 -1.53 -22.49
N THR A 70 -10.11 -0.35 -23.13
CA THR A 70 -10.22 0.92 -22.40
C THR A 70 -11.34 1.80 -22.93
N GLU A 71 -11.99 2.53 -22.03
CA GLU A 71 -13.00 3.54 -22.40
C GLU A 71 -12.41 4.66 -23.26
N ALA A 72 -11.13 5.01 -23.04
CA ALA A 72 -10.41 5.95 -23.89
C ALA A 72 -10.30 5.44 -25.34
N GLY A 73 -10.05 4.13 -25.52
CA GLY A 73 -10.07 3.47 -26.83
C GLY A 73 -11.43 3.56 -27.52
N VAL A 74 -12.53 3.32 -26.78
CA VAL A 74 -13.90 3.46 -27.29
C VAL A 74 -14.15 4.87 -27.80
N ALA A 75 -13.83 5.88 -26.98
CA ALA A 75 -14.03 7.29 -27.34
C ALA A 75 -13.18 7.71 -28.56
N ALA A 76 -11.91 7.29 -28.60
CA ALA A 76 -11.00 7.60 -29.70
C ALA A 76 -11.45 6.95 -31.02
N MET A 77 -11.84 5.67 -31.00
CA MET A 77 -12.33 4.94 -32.17
C MET A 77 -13.62 5.56 -32.70
N ARG A 78 -14.57 5.88 -31.80
CA ARG A 78 -15.84 6.52 -32.14
C ARG A 78 -15.63 7.89 -32.77
N LYS A 79 -14.77 8.75 -32.18
CA LYS A 79 -14.46 10.09 -32.73
C LYS A 79 -13.89 9.99 -34.15
N ARG A 80 -12.99 9.04 -34.40
CA ARG A 80 -12.41 8.80 -35.74
C ARG A 80 -13.43 8.25 -36.74
N LEU A 81 -14.30 7.34 -36.34
CA LEU A 81 -15.36 6.85 -37.23
C LEU A 81 -16.34 7.95 -37.61
N VAL A 82 -16.72 8.81 -36.65
CA VAL A 82 -17.60 9.96 -36.92
C VAL A 82 -17.00 10.87 -38.00
N SER A 83 -15.68 11.10 -38.00
CA SER A 83 -15.06 11.90 -39.07
C SER A 83 -15.04 11.21 -40.43
N MET A 84 -15.12 9.88 -40.49
CA MET A 84 -15.06 9.10 -41.74
C MET A 84 -16.43 8.81 -42.35
N ILE A 85 -17.42 8.42 -41.53
CA ILE A 85 -18.75 7.95 -41.97
C ILE A 85 -19.92 8.76 -41.37
N GLY A 86 -19.65 9.81 -40.58
CA GLY A 86 -20.68 10.70 -40.05
C GLY A 86 -21.55 10.04 -38.97
N SER A 87 -22.86 10.27 -39.02
CA SER A 87 -23.81 9.79 -38.00
C SER A 87 -23.91 8.26 -37.92
N ASP A 88 -23.60 7.54 -39.00
CA ASP A 88 -23.63 6.07 -39.02
C ASP A 88 -22.63 5.47 -38.00
N ALA A 89 -21.57 6.20 -37.65
CA ALA A 89 -20.62 5.80 -36.61
C ALA A 89 -21.25 5.59 -35.23
N TYR A 90 -22.38 6.24 -34.92
CA TYR A 90 -23.08 6.05 -33.64
C TYR A 90 -23.84 4.73 -33.57
N ARG A 91 -24.13 4.12 -34.73
CA ARG A 91 -24.83 2.84 -34.84
C ARG A 91 -23.89 1.63 -34.79
N VAL A 92 -22.58 1.84 -35.02
CA VAL A 92 -21.57 0.80 -34.82
C VAL A 92 -21.43 0.50 -33.33
N ALA A 93 -21.49 -0.79 -32.99
CA ALA A 93 -21.30 -1.25 -31.61
C ALA A 93 -19.81 -1.18 -31.28
N ILE A 94 -19.42 -0.19 -30.47
CA ILE A 94 -18.03 0.00 -30.01
C ILE A 94 -18.07 0.04 -28.50
N HIS A 95 -17.49 -0.98 -27.87
CA HIS A 95 -17.56 -1.19 -26.42
C HIS A 95 -16.22 -1.68 -25.87
N THR A 96 -16.03 -1.50 -24.57
CA THR A 96 -15.08 -2.37 -23.85
C THR A 96 -15.66 -3.77 -23.72
N PHE A 97 -14.84 -4.81 -23.49
CA PHE A 97 -15.34 -6.17 -23.20
C PHE A 97 -16.40 -6.16 -22.07
N HIS A 98 -16.07 -5.46 -20.97
CA HIS A 98 -16.97 -5.29 -19.83
C HIS A 98 -18.23 -4.50 -20.21
N GLY A 99 -18.10 -3.40 -20.97
CA GLY A 99 -19.23 -2.63 -21.47
C GLY A 99 -20.17 -3.45 -22.37
N PHE A 100 -19.62 -4.35 -23.19
CA PHE A 100 -20.40 -5.24 -24.04
C PHE A 100 -21.16 -6.29 -23.22
N CYS A 101 -20.51 -6.93 -22.25
CA CYS A 101 -21.16 -7.89 -21.35
C CYS A 101 -22.27 -7.22 -20.54
N ASN A 102 -22.00 -6.04 -19.95
CA ASN A 102 -23.01 -5.26 -19.22
C ASN A 102 -24.22 -4.92 -20.11
N MET A 103 -23.99 -4.43 -21.33
CA MET A 103 -25.06 -4.15 -22.29
C MET A 103 -25.86 -5.43 -22.62
N THR A 104 -25.18 -6.55 -22.84
CA THR A 104 -25.83 -7.84 -23.14
C THR A 104 -26.74 -8.29 -22.00
N ILE A 105 -26.27 -8.19 -20.76
CA ILE A 105 -27.05 -8.49 -19.55
C ILE A 105 -28.28 -7.57 -19.46
N GLN A 106 -28.11 -6.27 -19.69
CA GLN A 106 -29.21 -5.30 -19.64
C GLN A 106 -30.24 -5.49 -20.77
N ARG A 107 -29.80 -5.96 -21.94
CA ARG A 107 -30.67 -6.17 -23.11
C ARG A 107 -31.48 -7.46 -23.01
N PHE A 108 -30.92 -8.50 -22.40
CA PHE A 108 -31.56 -9.80 -22.24
C PHE A 108 -31.70 -10.17 -20.77
N PRO A 109 -32.35 -9.32 -19.93
CA PRO A 109 -32.35 -9.54 -18.49
C PRO A 109 -32.88 -10.93 -18.15
N GLU A 110 -33.99 -11.37 -18.74
CA GLU A 110 -34.63 -12.67 -18.52
C GLU A 110 -33.68 -13.87 -18.69
N ASP A 111 -32.66 -13.73 -19.53
CA ASP A 111 -31.64 -14.76 -19.79
C ASP A 111 -30.51 -14.76 -18.74
N PHE A 112 -30.42 -13.75 -17.89
CA PHE A 112 -29.41 -13.62 -16.84
C PHE A 112 -30.05 -13.53 -15.45
N PRO A 113 -30.84 -14.53 -15.00
CA PRO A 113 -31.59 -14.47 -13.74
C PRO A 113 -30.68 -14.24 -12.51
N ARG A 114 -29.40 -14.65 -12.58
CA ARG A 114 -28.40 -14.36 -11.55
C ARG A 114 -28.09 -12.86 -11.40
N LEU A 115 -28.29 -12.04 -12.45
CA LEU A 115 -27.85 -10.64 -12.50
C LEU A 115 -28.99 -9.60 -12.57
N ILE A 116 -30.22 -9.96 -13.00
CA ILE A 116 -31.37 -9.03 -13.17
C ILE A 116 -31.65 -8.15 -11.95
N SER A 117 -31.31 -8.61 -10.76
CA SER A 117 -31.54 -7.90 -9.50
C SER A 117 -30.34 -7.97 -8.56
N SER A 118 -29.15 -8.13 -9.15
CA SER A 118 -27.92 -8.20 -8.38
C SER A 118 -27.14 -6.91 -8.48
N GLU A 119 -26.42 -6.58 -7.41
CA GLU A 119 -25.58 -5.40 -7.35
C GLU A 119 -24.11 -5.79 -7.42
N GLN A 120 -23.29 -4.92 -8.01
CA GLN A 120 -21.84 -5.14 -8.01
C GLN A 120 -21.31 -4.96 -6.58
N ILE A 121 -20.66 -5.98 -6.05
CA ILE A 121 -20.06 -5.92 -4.73
C ILE A 121 -18.86 -4.96 -4.72
N THR A 122 -18.73 -4.16 -3.66
CA THR A 122 -17.57 -3.26 -3.47
C THR A 122 -16.36 -4.04 -2.94
N ASP A 123 -15.14 -3.54 -3.17
CA ASP A 123 -13.91 -4.17 -2.67
C ASP A 123 -13.95 -4.40 -1.13
N ILE A 124 -14.61 -3.52 -0.38
CA ILE A 124 -14.76 -3.68 1.08
C ILE A 124 -15.79 -4.72 1.43
N ASP A 125 -16.94 -4.73 0.75
CA ASP A 125 -17.96 -5.74 1.00
C ASP A 125 -17.43 -7.15 0.65
N GLN A 126 -16.56 -7.27 -0.35
CA GLN A 126 -15.83 -8.51 -0.63
C GLN A 126 -14.95 -8.94 0.54
N ILE A 127 -14.20 -7.99 1.13
CA ILE A 127 -13.36 -8.25 2.31
C ILE A 127 -14.21 -8.68 3.51
N LEU A 128 -15.29 -7.96 3.81
CA LEU A 128 -16.19 -8.26 4.91
C LEU A 128 -16.82 -9.65 4.74
N MET A 129 -17.28 -9.95 3.53
CA MET A 129 -17.83 -11.27 3.18
C MET A 129 -16.77 -12.37 3.35
N MET A 130 -15.56 -12.17 2.85
CA MET A 130 -14.48 -13.15 2.98
C MET A 130 -14.05 -13.34 4.45
N ARG A 131 -14.05 -12.28 5.27
CA ARG A 131 -13.82 -12.39 6.72
C ARG A 131 -14.87 -13.28 7.38
N GLU A 132 -16.15 -13.05 7.09
CA GLU A 132 -17.25 -13.86 7.61
C GLU A 132 -17.13 -15.33 7.18
N ILE A 133 -16.74 -15.58 5.93
CA ILE A 133 -16.52 -16.92 5.38
C ILE A 133 -15.39 -17.65 6.12
N ILE A 134 -14.28 -16.96 6.40
CA ILE A 134 -13.11 -17.50 7.14
C ILE A 134 -13.45 -17.71 8.62
N GLU A 135 -14.19 -16.80 9.25
CA GLU A 135 -14.60 -16.93 10.67
C GLU A 135 -15.43 -18.19 10.90
N LYS A 136 -16.36 -18.49 9.98
CA LYS A 136 -17.23 -19.67 10.01
C LYS A 136 -16.49 -21.00 9.76
N ARG A 137 -15.20 -20.98 9.44
CA ARG A 137 -14.38 -22.17 9.11
C ARG A 137 -13.16 -22.23 10.00
N ASP A 138 -13.32 -22.83 11.17
CA ASP A 138 -12.26 -22.99 12.17
C ASP A 138 -11.27 -24.12 11.84
N HIS A 139 -11.61 -25.00 10.90
CA HIS A 139 -10.73 -26.08 10.42
C HIS A 139 -9.65 -25.62 9.42
N LEU A 140 -9.69 -24.38 8.94
CA LEU A 140 -8.65 -23.81 8.08
C LEU A 140 -7.37 -23.59 8.89
N ASN A 141 -6.25 -24.16 8.44
CA ASN A 141 -4.98 -24.10 9.18
C ASN A 141 -3.98 -23.16 8.52
N LEU A 142 -3.96 -23.10 7.17
CA LEU A 142 -2.97 -22.34 6.41
C LEU A 142 -3.46 -20.94 6.04
N LEU A 143 -4.75 -20.80 5.71
CA LEU A 143 -5.38 -19.54 5.33
C LEU A 143 -6.00 -18.79 6.52
N ARG A 144 -6.10 -19.44 7.68
CA ARG A 144 -6.49 -18.82 8.97
C ARG A 144 -5.43 -19.07 10.05
N PRO A 145 -4.26 -18.41 9.98
CA PRO A 145 -3.21 -18.63 10.97
C PRO A 145 -3.61 -18.07 12.34
N PHE A 146 -3.29 -18.81 13.41
CA PHE A 146 -3.71 -18.50 14.80
C PHE A 146 -3.40 -17.08 15.29
N HIS A 147 -2.33 -16.46 14.78
CA HIS A 147 -1.92 -15.10 15.20
C HIS A 147 -2.60 -13.98 14.43
N ASP A 148 -3.18 -14.28 13.27
CA ASP A 148 -3.84 -13.31 12.40
C ASP A 148 -4.85 -14.04 11.50
N ASN A 149 -6.09 -14.15 11.99
CA ASN A 149 -7.16 -14.87 11.30
C ASN A 149 -7.49 -14.30 9.92
N PHE A 150 -7.10 -13.06 9.61
CA PHE A 150 -7.48 -12.36 8.38
C PHE A 150 -6.31 -12.07 7.43
N ALA A 151 -5.11 -12.55 7.76
CA ALA A 151 -3.88 -12.36 6.97
C ALA A 151 -3.98 -12.74 5.48
N TYR A 152 -4.90 -13.65 5.15
CA TYR A 152 -5.10 -14.17 3.79
C TYR A 152 -6.34 -13.65 3.08
N VAL A 153 -7.19 -12.84 3.71
CA VAL A 153 -8.44 -12.32 3.10
C VAL A 153 -8.19 -11.73 1.71
N LYS A 154 -7.37 -10.68 1.62
CA LYS A 154 -7.06 -10.01 0.34
C LYS A 154 -6.30 -10.91 -0.64
N LYS A 155 -5.44 -11.79 -0.12
CA LYS A 155 -4.65 -12.71 -0.94
C LYS A 155 -5.54 -13.77 -1.61
N SER A 156 -6.52 -14.29 -0.87
CA SER A 156 -7.51 -15.24 -1.36
C SER A 156 -8.45 -14.59 -2.37
N LEU A 157 -8.93 -13.37 -2.11
CA LEU A 157 -9.75 -12.61 -3.06
C LEU A 157 -9.00 -12.34 -4.37
N ASN A 158 -7.73 -11.92 -4.31
CA ASN A 158 -6.92 -11.74 -5.52
C ASN A 158 -6.76 -13.06 -6.29
N ALA A 159 -6.45 -14.16 -5.60
CA ALA A 159 -6.30 -15.47 -6.23
C ALA A 159 -7.61 -15.98 -6.87
N ILE A 160 -8.75 -15.74 -6.22
CA ILE A 160 -10.08 -16.02 -6.80
C ILE A 160 -10.32 -15.15 -8.02
N GLY A 161 -9.97 -13.86 -7.97
CA GLY A 161 -10.06 -12.94 -9.10
C GLY A 161 -9.23 -13.41 -10.30
N ASP A 162 -8.02 -13.91 -10.07
CA ASP A 162 -7.15 -14.50 -11.09
C ASP A 162 -7.81 -15.75 -11.72
N LEU A 163 -8.34 -16.67 -10.89
CA LEU A 163 -9.07 -17.86 -11.36
C LEU A 163 -10.29 -17.50 -12.22
N LYS A 164 -11.09 -16.52 -11.79
CA LYS A 164 -12.26 -16.04 -12.54
C LYS A 164 -11.88 -15.45 -13.88
N SER A 165 -10.78 -14.68 -13.93
CA SER A 165 -10.28 -14.07 -15.16
C SER A 165 -9.86 -15.12 -16.20
N GLU A 166 -9.29 -16.23 -15.72
CA GLU A 166 -8.93 -17.40 -16.54
C GLU A 166 -10.10 -18.36 -16.82
N TYR A 167 -11.35 -17.97 -16.51
CA TYR A 167 -12.53 -18.80 -16.69
C TYR A 167 -12.45 -20.14 -15.93
N VAL A 168 -11.81 -20.16 -14.77
CA VAL A 168 -11.70 -21.34 -13.91
C VAL A 168 -12.75 -21.27 -12.80
N GLU A 169 -13.78 -22.12 -12.92
CA GLU A 169 -14.83 -22.26 -11.92
C GLU A 169 -14.36 -23.10 -10.72
N PRO A 170 -15.06 -23.03 -9.57
CA PRO A 170 -14.64 -23.76 -8.38
C PRO A 170 -14.48 -25.29 -8.59
N ASP A 171 -15.40 -25.91 -9.33
CA ASP A 171 -15.33 -27.35 -9.65
C ASP A 171 -14.13 -27.69 -10.55
N ASP A 172 -13.77 -26.82 -11.49
CA ASP A 172 -12.61 -27.04 -12.36
C ASP A 172 -11.30 -26.77 -11.61
N PHE A 173 -11.27 -25.75 -10.76
CA PHE A 173 -10.14 -25.48 -9.88
C PHE A 173 -9.88 -26.67 -8.96
N LYS A 174 -10.93 -27.26 -8.38
CA LYS A 174 -10.83 -28.47 -7.56
C LYS A 174 -10.20 -29.63 -8.32
N LYS A 175 -10.66 -29.92 -9.55
CA LYS A 175 -10.06 -30.99 -10.39
C LYS A 175 -8.58 -30.73 -10.66
N ARG A 176 -8.20 -29.50 -11.03
CA ARG A 176 -6.81 -29.11 -11.30
C ARG A 176 -5.91 -29.26 -10.06
N VAL A 177 -6.42 -28.93 -8.87
CA VAL A 177 -5.70 -29.13 -7.60
C VAL A 177 -5.52 -30.61 -7.29
N GLU A 178 -6.55 -31.44 -7.47
CA GLU A 178 -6.46 -32.90 -7.29
C GLU A 178 -5.48 -33.56 -8.28
N GLU A 179 -5.45 -33.09 -9.53
CA GLU A 179 -4.48 -33.55 -10.53
C GLU A 179 -3.05 -33.13 -10.18
N SER A 180 -2.86 -31.88 -9.75
CA SER A 180 -1.56 -31.37 -9.30
C SER A 180 -1.03 -32.16 -8.10
N GLU A 181 -1.92 -32.54 -7.17
CA GLU A 181 -1.58 -33.39 -6.03
C GLU A 181 -1.15 -34.79 -6.48
N LYS A 182 -1.92 -35.44 -7.36
CA LYS A 182 -1.59 -36.76 -7.92
C LYS A 182 -0.23 -36.74 -8.62
N LEU A 183 0.02 -35.73 -9.45
CA LEU A 183 1.29 -35.55 -10.17
C LEU A 183 2.46 -35.32 -9.22
N PHE A 184 2.26 -34.54 -8.15
CA PHE A 184 3.29 -34.30 -7.14
C PHE A 184 3.71 -35.59 -6.42
N TYR A 185 2.74 -36.39 -5.95
CA TYR A 185 3.04 -37.63 -5.23
C TYR A 185 3.50 -38.79 -6.13
N ALA A 186 3.31 -38.69 -7.45
CA ALA A 186 3.83 -39.66 -8.41
C ALA A 186 5.35 -39.50 -8.69
N GLN A 187 6.00 -38.45 -8.18
CA GLN A 187 7.43 -38.20 -8.40
C GLN A 187 8.31 -39.13 -7.55
N ASN A 188 9.32 -39.73 -8.18
CA ASN A 188 10.24 -40.66 -7.51
C ASN A 188 11.27 -39.98 -6.58
N ASP A 189 11.45 -38.65 -6.67
CA ASP A 189 12.55 -37.91 -6.03
C ASP A 189 12.15 -37.08 -4.78
N LEU A 190 10.98 -37.37 -4.20
CA LEU A 190 10.41 -36.56 -3.12
C LEU A 190 11.22 -36.59 -1.82
N TYR A 191 11.88 -37.71 -1.52
CA TYR A 191 12.52 -37.97 -0.24
C TYR A 191 14.04 -38.07 -0.36
N ASN A 192 14.77 -37.60 0.66
CA ASN A 192 16.22 -37.79 0.71
C ASN A 192 16.55 -39.28 0.89
N GLU A 193 17.31 -39.84 -0.04
CA GLU A 193 17.66 -41.27 0.00
C GLU A 193 18.88 -41.58 0.90
N LYS A 194 19.71 -40.58 1.21
CA LYS A 194 20.98 -40.72 1.96
C LYS A 194 21.23 -39.54 2.91
N GLY A 195 22.02 -39.75 3.97
CA GLY A 195 22.46 -38.72 4.93
C GLY A 195 21.57 -38.57 6.18
N ALA A 196 21.85 -37.55 7.00
CA ALA A 196 21.14 -37.28 8.28
C ALA A 196 19.64 -36.95 8.12
N TYR A 197 19.19 -36.69 6.89
CA TYR A 197 17.81 -36.36 6.54
C TYR A 197 17.12 -37.49 5.76
N LYS A 198 17.68 -38.71 5.75
CA LYS A 198 17.12 -39.87 5.03
C LYS A 198 15.65 -40.10 5.41
N GLY A 199 14.78 -40.21 4.41
CA GLY A 199 13.33 -40.38 4.58
C GLY A 199 12.55 -39.08 4.83
N LYS A 200 13.20 -37.92 4.99
CA LYS A 200 12.53 -36.62 5.03
C LYS A 200 12.38 -36.05 3.63
N MET A 201 11.24 -35.43 3.35
CA MET A 201 10.97 -34.75 2.07
C MET A 201 11.99 -33.62 1.85
N LYS A 202 12.51 -33.49 0.62
CA LYS A 202 13.46 -32.42 0.28
C LYS A 202 12.81 -31.05 0.44
N THR A 203 13.57 -30.07 0.94
CA THR A 203 13.10 -28.69 1.18
C THR A 203 12.50 -28.04 -0.08
N VAL A 204 13.01 -28.40 -1.27
CA VAL A 204 12.49 -27.93 -2.56
C VAL A 204 11.03 -28.37 -2.77
N HIS A 205 10.68 -29.60 -2.40
CA HIS A 205 9.32 -30.16 -2.54
C HIS A 205 8.38 -29.74 -1.42
N GLN A 206 8.89 -29.40 -0.23
CA GLN A 206 8.07 -28.91 0.88
C GLN A 206 7.32 -27.60 0.53
N LYS A 207 7.95 -26.73 -0.27
CA LYS A 207 7.30 -25.48 -0.74
C LYS A 207 6.11 -25.81 -1.65
N THR A 208 6.28 -26.73 -2.59
CA THR A 208 5.23 -27.18 -3.52
C THR A 208 4.09 -27.87 -2.78
N GLN A 209 4.40 -28.79 -1.85
CA GLN A 209 3.39 -29.45 -1.02
C GLN A 209 2.54 -28.43 -0.25
N LYS A 210 3.18 -27.45 0.40
CA LYS A 210 2.48 -26.38 1.11
C LYS A 210 1.61 -25.53 0.19
N SER A 211 2.03 -25.32 -1.07
CA SER A 211 1.23 -24.62 -2.06
C SER A 211 -0.02 -25.41 -2.45
N ILE A 212 0.10 -26.73 -2.63
CA ILE A 212 -1.04 -27.61 -2.94
C ILE A 212 -2.06 -27.58 -1.78
N GLU A 213 -1.60 -27.71 -0.54
CA GLU A 213 -2.49 -27.65 0.64
C GLU A 213 -3.17 -26.29 0.78
N LYS A 214 -2.47 -25.18 0.50
CA LYS A 214 -3.09 -23.85 0.43
C LYS A 214 -4.17 -23.76 -0.64
N ASN A 215 -3.94 -24.33 -1.81
CA ASN A 215 -4.91 -24.32 -2.90
C ASN A 215 -6.15 -25.16 -2.55
N LYS A 216 -6.01 -26.26 -1.79
CA LYS A 216 -7.16 -27.03 -1.28
C LYS A 216 -8.03 -26.20 -0.34
N GLU A 217 -7.42 -25.49 0.62
CA GLU A 217 -8.17 -24.56 1.48
C GLU A 217 -8.80 -23.41 0.65
N LEU A 218 -8.12 -22.94 -0.41
CA LEU A 218 -8.65 -21.91 -1.31
C LEU A 218 -9.86 -22.40 -2.11
N VAL A 219 -9.93 -23.67 -2.54
CA VAL A 219 -11.11 -24.25 -3.21
C VAL A 219 -12.34 -24.07 -2.33
N GLU A 220 -12.24 -24.42 -1.05
CA GLU A 220 -13.35 -24.28 -0.11
C GLU A 220 -13.78 -22.82 0.10
N LEU A 221 -12.81 -21.90 0.18
CA LEU A 221 -13.10 -20.46 0.27
C LEU A 221 -13.76 -19.94 -1.01
N TYR A 222 -13.33 -20.40 -2.18
CA TYR A 222 -13.87 -19.99 -3.47
C TYR A 222 -15.32 -20.46 -3.63
N ASP A 223 -15.62 -21.73 -3.35
CA ASP A 223 -16.98 -22.27 -3.32
C ASP A 223 -17.90 -21.45 -2.40
N ALA A 224 -17.42 -21.16 -1.19
CA ALA A 224 -18.17 -20.41 -0.20
C ALA A 224 -18.43 -18.96 -0.61
N TYR A 225 -17.45 -18.34 -1.28
CA TYR A 225 -17.53 -16.97 -1.76
C TYR A 225 -18.55 -16.85 -2.90
N GLU A 226 -18.51 -17.76 -3.88
CA GLU A 226 -19.52 -17.81 -4.96
C GLU A 226 -20.94 -18.03 -4.40
N ALA A 227 -21.08 -18.93 -3.43
CA ALA A 227 -22.37 -19.18 -2.78
C ALA A 227 -22.88 -17.93 -2.05
N ALA A 228 -22.02 -17.22 -1.32
CA ALA A 228 -22.37 -16.01 -0.59
C ALA A 228 -22.76 -14.85 -1.53
N LEU A 229 -22.06 -14.68 -2.66
CA LEU A 229 -22.43 -13.73 -3.71
C LEU A 229 -23.84 -14.05 -4.25
N CYS A 230 -24.11 -15.32 -4.58
CA CYS A 230 -25.41 -15.74 -5.09
C CYS A 230 -26.54 -15.52 -4.07
N GLU A 231 -26.33 -15.89 -2.80
CA GLU A 231 -27.32 -15.74 -1.73
C GLU A 231 -27.71 -14.26 -1.52
N ARG A 232 -26.73 -13.36 -1.58
CA ARG A 232 -26.94 -11.92 -1.37
C ARG A 232 -27.35 -11.15 -2.62
N LYS A 233 -27.49 -11.83 -3.77
CA LYS A 233 -27.70 -11.19 -5.08
C LYS A 233 -26.63 -10.15 -5.37
N LEU A 234 -25.38 -10.59 -5.27
CA LEU A 234 -24.21 -9.79 -5.57
C LEU A 234 -23.40 -10.46 -6.68
N TYR A 235 -22.63 -9.67 -7.41
CA TYR A 235 -21.65 -10.16 -8.37
C TYR A 235 -20.39 -9.31 -8.31
N ASP A 236 -19.24 -9.90 -8.60
CA ASP A 236 -18.01 -9.12 -8.73
C ASP A 236 -17.73 -8.69 -10.18
N TYR A 237 -16.75 -7.80 -10.34
CA TYR A 237 -16.41 -7.27 -11.65
C TYR A 237 -15.98 -8.36 -12.65
N ASN A 238 -15.28 -9.39 -12.18
CA ASN A 238 -14.78 -10.49 -13.02
C ASN A 238 -15.92 -11.46 -13.41
N ASP A 239 -16.94 -11.61 -12.55
CA ASP A 239 -18.13 -12.42 -12.83
C ASP A 239 -18.87 -11.95 -14.08
N MET A 240 -18.84 -10.65 -14.39
CA MET A 240 -19.63 -10.11 -15.48
C MET A 240 -19.29 -10.73 -16.84
N ILE A 241 -18.01 -10.99 -17.11
CA ILE A 241 -17.60 -11.64 -18.36
C ILE A 241 -17.92 -13.13 -18.27
N SER A 242 -17.51 -13.79 -17.18
CA SER A 242 -17.66 -15.24 -17.01
C SER A 242 -19.12 -15.69 -17.02
N VAL A 243 -20.04 -14.91 -16.44
CA VAL A 243 -21.49 -15.19 -16.47
C VAL A 243 -22.05 -15.09 -17.88
N VAL A 244 -21.61 -14.09 -18.67
CA VAL A 244 -22.03 -13.99 -20.08
C VAL A 244 -21.50 -15.17 -20.87
N VAL A 245 -20.21 -15.48 -20.76
CA VAL A 245 -19.59 -16.62 -21.44
C VAL A 245 -20.31 -17.92 -21.10
N ARG A 246 -20.54 -18.20 -19.81
CA ARG A 246 -21.27 -19.38 -19.34
C ARG A 246 -22.67 -19.46 -19.94
N ARG A 247 -23.42 -18.36 -19.91
CA ARG A 247 -24.78 -18.33 -20.47
C ARG A 247 -24.78 -18.62 -21.97
N LEU A 248 -23.80 -18.10 -22.71
CA LEU A 248 -23.64 -18.34 -24.14
C LEU A 248 -23.19 -19.79 -24.45
N ASP A 249 -22.43 -20.42 -23.56
CA ASP A 249 -22.06 -21.84 -23.65
C ASP A 249 -23.27 -22.76 -23.39
N GLU A 250 -24.10 -22.43 -22.40
CA GLU A 250 -25.25 -23.25 -21.98
C GLU A 250 -26.50 -23.06 -22.85
N ASP A 251 -26.77 -21.84 -23.32
CA ASP A 251 -27.98 -21.50 -24.08
C ASP A 251 -27.68 -20.77 -25.38
N ARG A 252 -28.07 -21.46 -26.45
CA ARG A 252 -27.79 -21.02 -27.80
C ARG A 252 -28.74 -19.95 -28.31
N ASP A 253 -29.87 -19.66 -27.66
CA ASP A 253 -30.82 -18.67 -28.17
C ASP A 253 -30.25 -17.26 -28.11
N VAL A 254 -29.63 -16.88 -26.98
CA VAL A 254 -28.96 -15.58 -26.84
C VAL A 254 -27.75 -15.50 -27.76
N LEU A 255 -26.95 -16.57 -27.79
CA LEU A 255 -25.78 -16.67 -28.66
C LEU A 255 -26.16 -16.48 -30.13
N GLN A 256 -27.20 -17.18 -30.59
CA GLN A 256 -27.67 -17.09 -31.98
C GLN A 256 -28.16 -15.68 -32.30
N ARG A 257 -28.89 -15.01 -31.41
CA ARG A 257 -29.30 -13.61 -31.62
C ARG A 257 -28.10 -12.68 -31.76
N LEU A 258 -27.07 -12.87 -30.93
CA LEU A 258 -25.83 -12.08 -31.00
C LEU A 258 -25.04 -12.39 -32.28
N GLN A 259 -24.97 -13.65 -32.70
CA GLN A 259 -24.30 -14.09 -33.94
C GLN A 259 -25.03 -13.60 -35.19
N GLU A 260 -26.37 -13.61 -35.19
CA GLU A 260 -27.20 -13.07 -36.28
C GLU A 260 -27.04 -11.54 -36.38
N GLU A 261 -26.93 -10.85 -35.25
CA GLU A 261 -26.71 -9.41 -35.22
C GLU A 261 -25.30 -9.04 -35.68
N TYR A 262 -24.27 -9.60 -35.04
CA TYR A 262 -22.87 -9.23 -35.25
C TYR A 262 -22.19 -10.15 -36.28
N GLN A 263 -22.19 -9.69 -37.53
CA GLN A 263 -21.59 -10.39 -38.67
C GLN A 263 -20.09 -10.13 -38.82
N TYR A 264 -19.59 -9.04 -38.26
CA TYR A 264 -18.15 -8.69 -38.25
C TYR A 264 -17.73 -8.33 -36.82
N VAL A 265 -16.71 -9.01 -36.30
CA VAL A 265 -16.17 -8.78 -34.96
C VAL A 265 -14.72 -8.31 -35.07
N LEU A 266 -14.41 -7.19 -34.41
CA LEU A 266 -13.08 -6.61 -34.36
C LEU A 266 -12.62 -6.49 -32.90
N ALA A 267 -11.40 -6.89 -32.60
CA ALA A 267 -10.80 -6.73 -31.28
C ALA A 267 -9.48 -5.94 -31.37
N ASP A 268 -9.39 -4.85 -30.61
CA ASP A 268 -8.17 -4.04 -30.44
C ASP A 268 -7.39 -4.51 -29.20
N GLU A 269 -6.06 -4.35 -29.24
CA GLU A 269 -5.13 -4.73 -28.17
C GLU A 269 -5.29 -6.17 -27.67
N HIS A 270 -5.52 -7.12 -28.59
CA HIS A 270 -5.80 -8.54 -28.28
C HIS A 270 -4.72 -9.21 -27.41
N GLN A 271 -3.50 -8.67 -27.35
CA GLN A 271 -2.48 -9.15 -26.42
C GLN A 271 -2.89 -9.07 -24.94
N ASP A 272 -3.82 -8.18 -24.60
CA ASP A 272 -4.28 -7.98 -23.22
C ASP A 272 -5.48 -8.88 -22.86
N ALA A 273 -5.98 -9.69 -23.81
CA ALA A 273 -7.13 -10.55 -23.58
C ALA A 273 -6.81 -11.71 -22.63
N ASN A 274 -7.71 -12.02 -21.71
CA ASN A 274 -7.62 -13.23 -20.89
C ASN A 274 -8.45 -14.38 -21.49
N ALA A 275 -8.38 -15.56 -20.88
CA ALA A 275 -9.10 -16.74 -21.38
C ALA A 275 -10.62 -16.51 -21.47
N SER A 276 -11.24 -15.83 -20.50
CA SER A 276 -12.68 -15.51 -20.53
C SER A 276 -13.05 -14.62 -21.71
N GLN A 277 -12.24 -13.60 -22.00
CA GLN A 277 -12.46 -12.67 -23.12
C GLN A 277 -12.23 -13.34 -24.48
N ASN A 278 -11.21 -14.20 -24.60
CA ASN A 278 -10.99 -15.00 -25.79
C ASN A 278 -12.14 -15.96 -26.03
N ARG A 279 -12.63 -16.64 -24.98
CA ARG A 279 -13.79 -17.52 -25.09
C ARG A 279 -15.04 -16.77 -25.56
N LEU A 280 -15.26 -15.54 -25.09
CA LEU A 280 -16.35 -14.69 -25.58
C LEU A 280 -16.21 -14.40 -27.08
N LEU A 281 -15.03 -13.97 -27.54
CA LEU A 281 -14.79 -13.71 -28.97
C LEU A 281 -15.08 -14.96 -29.81
N GLU A 282 -14.60 -16.12 -29.36
CA GLU A 282 -14.81 -17.39 -30.05
C GLU A 282 -16.30 -17.72 -30.18
N LEU A 283 -17.05 -17.66 -29.08
CA LEU A 283 -18.47 -17.95 -29.08
C LEU A 283 -19.20 -17.05 -30.08
N LEU A 284 -18.93 -15.74 -30.05
CA LEU A 284 -19.54 -14.78 -30.96
C LEU A 284 -19.27 -15.06 -32.44
N VAL A 285 -18.26 -15.84 -32.78
CA VAL A 285 -17.88 -16.11 -34.18
C VAL A 285 -17.91 -17.59 -34.58
N ASP A 286 -18.25 -18.51 -33.68
CA ASP A 286 -18.20 -19.98 -33.89
C ASP A 286 -19.23 -20.53 -34.90
N PHE A 287 -20.02 -19.66 -35.54
CA PHE A 287 -21.04 -20.06 -36.52
C PHE A 287 -20.49 -20.30 -37.93
N HIS A 288 -19.22 -19.97 -38.18
CA HIS A 288 -18.50 -20.22 -39.44
C HIS A 288 -17.11 -20.81 -39.20
N GLU A 289 -16.65 -21.71 -40.09
CA GLU A 289 -15.30 -22.28 -40.04
C GLU A 289 -14.21 -21.20 -40.23
N ASP A 290 -14.44 -20.25 -41.14
CA ASP A 290 -13.60 -19.08 -41.37
C ASP A 290 -14.36 -17.80 -40.96
N PRO A 291 -14.38 -17.45 -39.67
CA PRO A 291 -15.18 -16.33 -39.18
C PRO A 291 -14.64 -14.97 -39.60
N ASN A 292 -15.53 -13.98 -39.70
CA ASN A 292 -15.20 -12.57 -39.93
C ASN A 292 -14.67 -11.88 -38.66
N LEU A 293 -13.57 -12.43 -38.13
CA LEU A 293 -12.88 -11.97 -36.94
C LEU A 293 -11.59 -11.23 -37.30
N PHE A 294 -11.47 -9.98 -36.86
CA PHE A 294 -10.29 -9.15 -37.07
C PHE A 294 -9.65 -8.79 -35.73
N ILE A 295 -8.48 -9.34 -35.45
CA ILE A 295 -7.73 -9.03 -34.23
C ILE A 295 -6.51 -8.16 -34.54
N VAL A 296 -6.25 -7.18 -33.67
CA VAL A 296 -5.04 -6.35 -33.73
C VAL A 296 -4.33 -6.41 -32.39
N GLY A 297 -3.02 -6.61 -32.41
CA GLY A 297 -2.24 -6.62 -31.19
C GLY A 297 -0.74 -6.49 -31.43
N ASP A 298 -0.01 -6.39 -30.33
CA ASP A 298 1.44 -6.42 -30.30
C ASP A 298 1.92 -7.24 -29.10
N GLU A 299 2.60 -8.35 -29.39
CA GLU A 299 3.17 -9.24 -28.38
C GLU A 299 4.14 -8.52 -27.43
N LYS A 300 4.80 -7.46 -27.90
CA LYS A 300 5.78 -6.67 -27.13
C LYS A 300 5.11 -5.75 -26.11
N GLN A 301 3.81 -5.51 -26.23
CA GLN A 301 3.05 -4.61 -25.36
C GLN A 301 2.13 -5.35 -24.38
N ALA A 302 2.26 -6.68 -24.23
CA ALA A 302 1.51 -7.49 -23.27
C ALA A 302 1.99 -7.24 -21.82
N ILE A 303 1.53 -6.14 -21.22
CA ILE A 303 1.95 -5.67 -19.89
C ILE A 303 0.92 -5.92 -18.77
N TYR A 304 -0.26 -6.47 -19.09
CA TYR A 304 -1.36 -6.73 -18.14
C TYR A 304 -1.51 -8.21 -17.78
N ARG A 305 -0.39 -8.92 -17.58
CA ARG A 305 -0.42 -10.36 -17.31
C ARG A 305 -1.12 -10.73 -16.00
N PHE A 306 -1.09 -9.84 -15.00
CA PHE A 306 -1.89 -9.98 -13.77
C PHE A 306 -3.41 -9.93 -14.00
N GLN A 307 -3.87 -9.64 -15.22
CA GLN A 307 -5.26 -9.75 -15.65
C GLN A 307 -5.50 -10.92 -16.62
N GLY A 308 -4.48 -11.76 -16.87
CA GLY A 308 -4.54 -12.92 -17.76
C GLY A 308 -3.94 -12.74 -19.17
N ALA A 309 -3.34 -11.58 -19.46
CA ALA A 309 -2.71 -11.31 -20.76
C ALA A 309 -1.50 -12.22 -21.02
N SER A 310 -1.50 -13.01 -22.10
CA SER A 310 -0.41 -13.93 -22.42
C SER A 310 0.03 -13.87 -23.89
N LEU A 311 1.30 -14.25 -24.11
CA LEU A 311 1.87 -14.47 -25.44
C LEU A 311 1.26 -15.70 -26.13
N GLU A 312 0.75 -16.64 -25.32
CA GLU A 312 0.07 -17.84 -25.80
C GLU A 312 -1.19 -17.50 -26.59
N ASN A 313 -1.83 -16.35 -26.34
CA ASN A 313 -2.99 -15.88 -27.11
C ASN A 313 -2.70 -15.70 -28.60
N PHE A 314 -1.49 -15.28 -28.98
CA PHE A 314 -1.10 -15.11 -30.38
C PHE A 314 -0.94 -16.47 -31.07
N LEU A 315 -0.24 -17.40 -30.42
CA LEU A 315 -0.04 -18.76 -30.92
C LEU A 315 -1.37 -19.51 -30.98
N TYR A 316 -2.21 -19.35 -29.95
CA TYR A 316 -3.52 -19.93 -29.85
C TYR A 316 -4.41 -19.51 -31.03
N PHE A 317 -4.45 -18.22 -31.38
CA PHE A 317 -5.24 -17.74 -32.53
C PHE A 317 -4.81 -18.39 -33.85
N THR A 318 -3.49 -18.45 -34.11
CA THR A 318 -2.95 -19.09 -35.32
C THR A 318 -3.21 -20.59 -35.36
N ASN A 319 -3.24 -21.26 -34.21
CA ASN A 319 -3.56 -22.69 -34.11
C ASN A 319 -5.06 -22.95 -34.32
N LYS A 320 -5.92 -22.08 -33.78
CA LYS A 320 -7.38 -22.21 -33.87
C LYS A 320 -7.92 -21.88 -35.26
N TYR A 321 -7.33 -20.90 -35.93
CA TYR A 321 -7.69 -20.50 -37.29
C TYR A 321 -6.49 -20.65 -38.24
N PRO A 322 -6.18 -21.88 -38.72
CA PRO A 322 -5.02 -22.13 -39.58
C PRO A 322 -5.04 -21.37 -40.91
N ASN A 323 -6.24 -21.01 -41.40
CA ASN A 323 -6.42 -20.22 -42.62
C ASN A 323 -6.34 -18.69 -42.36
N ALA A 324 -6.10 -18.27 -41.12
CA ALA A 324 -6.08 -16.86 -40.76
C ALA A 324 -4.99 -16.10 -41.52
N ARG A 325 -5.37 -14.93 -42.05
CA ARG A 325 -4.43 -14.06 -42.75
C ARG A 325 -3.66 -13.22 -41.75
N VAL A 326 -2.39 -13.54 -41.57
CA VAL A 326 -1.47 -12.73 -40.74
C VAL A 326 -0.92 -11.55 -41.56
N VAL A 327 -1.01 -10.35 -41.00
CA VAL A 327 -0.49 -9.10 -41.59
C VAL A 327 0.43 -8.41 -40.57
N GLU A 328 1.69 -8.27 -40.93
CA GLU A 328 2.69 -7.59 -40.09
C GLU A 328 2.86 -6.13 -40.53
N LEU A 329 2.74 -5.20 -39.58
CA LEU A 329 3.00 -3.79 -39.82
C LEU A 329 4.39 -3.39 -39.35
N LYS A 330 5.29 -3.18 -40.32
CA LYS A 330 6.70 -2.85 -40.05
C LYS A 330 6.96 -1.35 -39.90
N HIS A 331 6.13 -0.50 -40.48
CA HIS A 331 6.36 0.94 -40.49
C HIS A 331 5.68 1.66 -39.31
N SER A 332 6.45 2.34 -38.48
CA SER A 332 5.96 3.24 -37.42
C SER A 332 5.96 4.70 -37.88
N TYR A 333 4.92 5.44 -37.53
CA TYR A 333 4.76 6.86 -37.89
C TYR A 333 4.86 7.78 -36.67
N ARG A 334 5.29 7.26 -35.51
CA ARG A 334 5.32 7.98 -34.23
C ARG A 334 6.73 8.36 -33.81
N SER A 335 7.57 7.36 -33.57
CA SER A 335 8.88 7.51 -32.94
C SER A 335 9.97 7.54 -33.99
N GLY A 336 11.11 8.16 -33.69
CA GLY A 336 12.29 8.09 -34.54
C GLY A 336 12.92 6.69 -34.55
N GLN A 337 13.92 6.48 -35.41
CA GLN A 337 14.49 5.15 -35.61
C GLN A 337 15.37 4.73 -34.42
N ASN A 338 16.13 5.65 -33.81
CA ASN A 338 17.03 5.31 -32.71
C ASN A 338 16.25 4.82 -31.48
N ILE A 339 15.12 5.45 -31.15
CA ILE A 339 14.22 5.04 -30.07
C ILE A 339 13.66 3.64 -30.34
N LEU A 340 13.25 3.37 -31.59
CA LEU A 340 12.73 2.06 -31.97
C LEU A 340 13.80 0.97 -31.89
N ASP A 341 15.02 1.26 -32.32
CA ASP A 341 16.15 0.33 -32.30
C ASP A 341 16.59 0.01 -30.86
N VAL A 342 16.69 1.01 -29.99
CA VAL A 342 16.98 0.81 -28.56
C VAL A 342 15.87 0.02 -27.88
N ALA A 343 14.61 0.38 -28.11
CA ALA A 343 13.49 -0.38 -27.56
C ALA A 343 13.50 -1.83 -28.07
N HIS A 344 13.85 -2.04 -29.34
CA HIS A 344 13.96 -3.38 -29.92
C HIS A 344 15.11 -4.20 -29.32
N SER A 345 16.27 -3.60 -29.02
CA SER A 345 17.39 -4.33 -28.41
C SER A 345 17.04 -4.86 -27.02
N VAL A 346 16.35 -4.04 -26.21
CA VAL A 346 15.89 -4.43 -24.89
C VAL A 346 14.92 -5.61 -25.00
N ILE A 347 13.87 -5.51 -25.82
CA ILE A 347 12.85 -6.58 -25.88
C ILE A 347 13.36 -7.87 -26.52
N SER A 348 14.33 -7.80 -27.44
CA SER A 348 14.92 -8.95 -28.12
C SER A 348 15.94 -9.71 -27.28
N SER A 349 16.34 -9.19 -26.11
CA SER A 349 17.28 -9.82 -25.19
C SER A 349 16.62 -10.86 -24.26
N SER A 350 15.35 -11.24 -24.49
CA SER A 350 14.67 -12.26 -23.70
C SER A 350 14.93 -13.69 -24.21
N ASP A 351 14.97 -14.64 -23.28
CA ASP A 351 15.21 -16.08 -23.54
C ASP A 351 14.04 -16.83 -24.22
N ASP A 352 13.13 -16.14 -24.91
CA ASP A 352 12.04 -16.78 -25.66
C ASP A 352 12.42 -16.99 -27.13
N ASP A 353 12.15 -18.19 -27.67
CA ASP A 353 12.44 -18.60 -29.07
C ASP A 353 11.56 -17.85 -30.12
N ILE A 354 11.13 -16.63 -29.83
CA ILE A 354 10.16 -15.88 -30.63
C ILE A 354 10.88 -14.78 -31.41
N GLU A 355 10.88 -14.93 -32.74
CA GLU A 355 11.41 -13.93 -33.64
C GLU A 355 10.48 -12.71 -33.67
N ARG A 356 11.01 -11.55 -33.23
CA ARG A 356 10.25 -10.32 -33.10
C ARG A 356 10.56 -9.35 -34.24
N VAL A 357 9.53 -8.83 -34.89
CA VAL A 357 9.68 -7.95 -36.07
C VAL A 357 10.22 -6.57 -35.69
N ALA A 358 11.38 -6.15 -36.19
CA ALA A 358 11.89 -4.79 -36.00
C ALA A 358 11.00 -3.75 -36.72
N LEU A 359 10.85 -2.56 -36.12
CA LEU A 359 10.06 -1.46 -36.70
C LEU A 359 10.94 -0.47 -37.45
N GLU A 360 10.44 0.04 -38.56
CA GLU A 360 11.05 1.08 -39.38
C GLU A 360 10.29 2.40 -39.22
N SER A 361 10.98 3.47 -38.82
CA SER A 361 10.39 4.80 -38.69
C SER A 361 10.11 5.43 -40.05
N ARG A 362 8.92 6.04 -40.15
CA ARG A 362 8.48 6.95 -41.21
C ARG A 362 8.12 8.33 -40.65
N ALA A 363 8.44 8.59 -39.38
CA ALA A 363 8.21 9.88 -38.75
C ALA A 363 9.23 10.90 -39.25
N ALA A 364 8.78 12.13 -39.51
CA ALA A 364 9.65 13.24 -39.91
C ALA A 364 10.20 13.93 -38.66
N ILE A 365 11.25 13.37 -38.05
CA ILE A 365 11.89 13.90 -36.83
C ILE A 365 13.29 14.38 -37.18
N GLU A 366 13.56 15.68 -36.99
CA GLU A 366 14.84 16.30 -37.35
C GLU A 366 15.96 16.03 -36.33
N LYS A 367 15.61 15.87 -35.05
CA LYS A 367 16.54 15.58 -33.95
C LYS A 367 15.96 14.53 -33.03
N GLU A 368 16.66 13.42 -32.90
CA GLU A 368 16.30 12.30 -32.05
C GLU A 368 17.45 12.02 -31.07
N ALA A 369 17.12 11.76 -29.81
CA ALA A 369 18.11 11.43 -28.78
C ALA A 369 17.56 10.41 -27.79
N VAL A 370 18.37 9.40 -27.49
CA VAL A 370 18.19 8.44 -26.40
C VAL A 370 19.36 8.64 -25.45
N GLU A 371 19.10 9.23 -24.29
CA GLU A 371 20.15 9.61 -23.34
C GLU A 371 20.06 8.76 -22.08
N ILE A 372 21.20 8.22 -21.64
CA ILE A 372 21.33 7.55 -20.36
C ILE A 372 22.10 8.48 -19.42
N ARG A 373 21.50 8.78 -18.26
CA ARG A 373 22.01 9.78 -17.33
C ARG A 373 22.14 9.21 -15.93
N THR A 374 23.31 9.41 -15.34
CA THR A 374 23.61 8.90 -14.01
C THR A 374 23.86 10.05 -13.05
N PHE A 375 23.26 9.99 -11.87
CA PHE A 375 23.39 11.00 -10.82
C PHE A 375 23.91 10.40 -9.52
N ALA A 376 24.48 11.22 -8.65
CA ALA A 376 24.94 10.81 -7.33
C ALA A 376 23.79 10.36 -6.42
N SER A 377 22.61 10.99 -6.53
CA SER A 377 21.43 10.72 -5.69
C SER A 377 20.11 11.01 -6.42
N ASP A 378 19.01 10.50 -5.86
CA ASP A 378 17.64 10.70 -6.37
C ASP A 378 17.24 12.19 -6.35
N GLU A 379 17.72 12.96 -5.37
CA GLU A 379 17.45 14.39 -5.26
C GLU A 379 18.12 15.21 -6.37
N VAL A 380 19.33 14.79 -6.78
CA VAL A 380 20.07 15.42 -7.90
C VAL A 380 19.38 15.08 -9.22
N GLU A 381 18.97 13.83 -9.42
CA GLU A 381 18.19 13.39 -10.58
C GLU A 381 16.94 14.28 -10.75
N ALA A 382 16.12 14.42 -9.70
CA ALA A 382 14.89 15.20 -9.77
C ALA A 382 15.11 16.67 -10.11
N LEU A 383 16.16 17.27 -9.54
CA LEU A 383 16.48 18.67 -9.82
C LEU A 383 16.96 18.86 -11.25
N TRP A 384 17.76 17.92 -11.77
CA TRP A 384 18.16 17.92 -13.17
C TRP A 384 16.94 17.81 -14.09
N VAL A 385 16.05 16.85 -13.83
CA VAL A 385 14.80 16.67 -14.59
C VAL A 385 14.00 17.97 -14.61
N ALA A 386 13.80 18.62 -13.46
CA ALA A 386 13.05 19.87 -13.38
C ALA A 386 13.69 21.00 -14.22
N ARG A 387 15.02 21.17 -14.15
CA ARG A 387 15.74 22.21 -14.91
C ARG A 387 15.79 21.95 -16.41
N ASP A 388 15.94 20.69 -16.81
CA ASP A 388 15.93 20.32 -18.22
C ASP A 388 14.54 20.53 -18.84
N ILE A 389 13.49 20.22 -18.08
CA ILE A 389 12.10 20.54 -18.44
C ILE A 389 11.89 22.05 -18.53
N GLU A 390 12.34 22.84 -17.55
CA GLU A 390 12.25 24.32 -17.58
C GLU A 390 12.89 24.88 -18.84
N LYS A 391 14.08 24.39 -19.18
CA LYS A 391 14.81 24.79 -20.38
C LYS A 391 14.00 24.52 -21.64
N HIS A 392 13.41 23.34 -21.79
CA HIS A 392 12.62 23.00 -22.97
C HIS A 392 11.30 23.78 -23.08
N ILE A 393 10.65 24.04 -21.95
CA ILE A 393 9.50 24.97 -21.91
C ILE A 393 9.94 26.37 -22.36
N GLY A 394 11.13 26.82 -21.93
CA GLY A 394 11.74 28.08 -22.37
C GLY A 394 12.11 28.11 -23.86
N GLU A 395 12.42 26.96 -24.47
CA GLU A 395 12.65 26.79 -25.91
C GLU A 395 11.35 26.72 -26.73
N GLY A 396 10.19 26.72 -26.07
CA GLY A 396 8.87 26.76 -26.70
C GLY A 396 8.16 25.40 -26.81
N VAL A 397 8.62 24.36 -26.10
CA VAL A 397 7.92 23.08 -26.00
C VAL A 397 6.68 23.26 -25.12
N GLU A 398 5.52 22.84 -25.61
CA GLU A 398 4.28 22.86 -24.84
C GLU A 398 4.38 21.90 -23.65
N PRO A 399 4.06 22.31 -22.41
CA PRO A 399 4.21 21.45 -21.23
C PRO A 399 3.47 20.11 -21.30
N ASP A 400 2.33 20.06 -22.01
CA ASP A 400 1.52 18.84 -22.16
C ASP A 400 2.19 17.77 -23.05
N GLU A 401 3.19 18.15 -23.87
CA GLU A 401 4.00 17.25 -24.69
C GLU A 401 5.20 16.68 -23.91
N ILE A 402 5.33 17.02 -22.63
CA ILE A 402 6.39 16.55 -21.73
C ILE A 402 5.78 15.63 -20.66
N VAL A 403 6.37 14.43 -20.51
CA VAL A 403 5.97 13.47 -19.49
C VAL A 403 7.16 12.97 -18.67
N VAL A 404 6.93 12.78 -17.38
CA VAL A 404 7.82 12.02 -16.49
C VAL A 404 7.15 10.68 -16.17
N LEU A 405 7.76 9.60 -16.64
CA LEU A 405 7.36 8.22 -16.43
C LEU A 405 8.16 7.59 -15.30
N TYR A 406 7.45 6.98 -14.37
CA TYR A 406 8.02 6.26 -13.24
C TYR A 406 7.37 4.88 -13.06
N ARG A 407 8.00 4.01 -12.26
CA ARG A 407 7.53 2.64 -12.04
C ARG A 407 6.34 2.58 -11.08
N THR A 408 6.37 3.35 -10.00
CA THR A 408 5.36 3.32 -8.92
C THR A 408 4.87 4.73 -8.56
N ASN A 409 3.64 4.85 -8.05
CA ASN A 409 3.09 6.18 -7.69
C ASN A 409 3.88 6.90 -6.58
N ALA A 410 4.67 6.16 -5.78
CA ALA A 410 5.51 6.75 -4.74
C ALA A 410 6.64 7.62 -5.33
N ASP A 411 7.14 7.25 -6.51
CA ASP A 411 8.24 7.94 -7.21
C ASP A 411 7.80 9.33 -7.72
N ALA A 412 6.50 9.59 -7.83
CA ALA A 412 6.00 10.90 -8.23
C ALA A 412 6.35 12.02 -7.22
N ALA A 413 6.56 11.68 -5.93
CA ALA A 413 6.67 12.66 -4.86
C ALA A 413 7.94 13.52 -4.96
N TYR A 414 9.09 12.90 -5.20
CA TYR A 414 10.38 13.62 -5.23
C TYR A 414 10.53 14.45 -6.52
N ILE A 415 10.02 13.97 -7.65
CA ILE A 415 9.92 14.75 -8.90
C ILE A 415 8.97 15.94 -8.75
N ALA A 416 7.78 15.73 -8.20
CA ALA A 416 6.80 16.81 -7.99
C ALA A 416 7.40 17.94 -7.12
N GLN A 417 8.12 17.58 -6.05
CA GLN A 417 8.79 18.55 -5.20
C GLN A 417 9.85 19.37 -5.96
N ALA A 418 10.60 18.76 -6.88
CA ALA A 418 11.57 19.46 -7.71
C ALA A 418 10.90 20.40 -8.74
N LEU A 419 9.79 19.97 -9.35
CA LEU A 419 9.02 20.81 -10.28
C LEU A 419 8.37 22.01 -9.57
N GLU A 420 7.79 21.79 -8.38
CA GLU A 420 7.24 22.87 -7.53
C GLU A 420 8.30 23.93 -7.22
N ARG A 421 9.52 23.49 -6.93
CA ARG A 421 10.64 24.35 -6.60
C ARG A 421 11.03 25.26 -7.77
N GLU A 422 11.12 24.70 -8.97
CA GLU A 422 11.40 25.46 -10.21
C GLU A 422 10.13 26.15 -10.76
N ARG A 423 9.01 26.12 -10.00
CA ARG A 423 7.71 26.76 -10.34
C ARG A 423 7.12 26.29 -11.67
N ILE A 424 7.38 25.04 -12.03
CA ILE A 424 6.84 24.40 -13.22
C ILE A 424 5.46 23.86 -12.89
N SER A 425 4.47 24.19 -13.73
CA SER A 425 3.12 23.62 -13.61
C SER A 425 3.16 22.15 -14.00
N TYR A 426 2.59 21.27 -13.18
CA TYR A 426 2.52 19.84 -13.45
C TYR A 426 1.20 19.25 -12.99
N SER A 427 0.84 18.10 -13.57
CA SER A 427 -0.31 17.30 -13.17
C SER A 427 0.12 15.86 -12.90
N ILE A 428 -0.20 15.34 -11.72
CA ILE A 428 0.06 13.94 -11.39
C ILE A 428 -1.17 13.11 -11.76
N GLU A 429 -1.04 12.25 -12.76
CA GLU A 429 -2.05 11.26 -13.17
C GLU A 429 -2.04 10.05 -12.21
N SER A 430 -1.95 10.29 -10.91
CA SER A 430 -1.91 9.25 -9.88
C SER A 430 -3.31 8.95 -9.37
N ASN A 431 -3.58 7.67 -9.10
CA ASN A 431 -4.65 7.29 -8.18
C ASN A 431 -4.11 7.42 -6.75
N ARG A 432 -3.67 8.62 -6.34
CA ARG A 432 -3.28 8.84 -4.94
C ARG A 432 -4.53 8.64 -4.09
N ASN A 433 -4.38 7.87 -3.03
CA ASN A 433 -5.46 7.65 -2.09
C ASN A 433 -5.78 8.98 -1.40
N VAL A 434 -7.03 9.39 -1.46
CA VAL A 434 -7.49 10.63 -0.80
C VAL A 434 -7.23 10.59 0.70
N LEU A 435 -7.23 9.40 1.32
CA LEU A 435 -6.97 9.22 2.75
C LEU A 435 -5.49 9.43 3.15
N ASP A 436 -4.56 9.35 2.19
CA ASP A 436 -3.12 9.59 2.45
C ASP A 436 -2.81 11.10 2.56
N ASP A 437 -3.74 11.96 2.16
CA ASP A 437 -3.58 13.40 2.24
C ASP A 437 -3.64 13.88 3.69
N THR A 438 -2.62 14.61 4.14
CA THR A 438 -2.52 15.12 5.52
C THR A 438 -3.72 15.97 5.97
N SER A 439 -4.30 16.79 5.09
CA SER A 439 -5.46 17.61 5.43
C SER A 439 -6.71 16.75 5.56
N ILE A 440 -6.92 15.80 4.63
CA ILE A 440 -8.02 14.83 4.74
C ILE A 440 -7.87 13.97 5.99
N ALA A 441 -6.67 13.49 6.32
CA ALA A 441 -6.39 12.71 7.52
C ALA A 441 -6.71 13.50 8.80
N GLN A 442 -6.44 14.80 8.85
CA GLN A 442 -6.86 15.69 9.95
C GLN A 442 -8.39 15.75 10.08
N PHE A 443 -9.11 15.85 8.96
CA PHE A 443 -10.58 15.86 8.97
C PHE A 443 -11.17 14.51 9.40
N VAL A 444 -10.61 13.40 8.90
CA VAL A 444 -11.00 12.04 9.32
C VAL A 444 -10.68 11.81 10.81
N ALA A 445 -9.58 12.32 11.33
CA ALA A 445 -9.27 12.27 12.76
C ALA A 445 -10.33 12.99 13.62
N LEU A 446 -10.87 14.11 13.12
CA LEU A 446 -12.00 14.78 13.76
C LEU A 446 -13.26 13.91 13.72
N LEU A 447 -13.61 13.35 12.56
CA LEU A 447 -14.76 12.44 12.43
C LEU A 447 -14.64 11.22 13.35
N ARG A 448 -13.44 10.61 13.45
CA ARG A 448 -13.14 9.51 14.40
C ARG A 448 -13.40 9.91 15.84
N THR A 449 -12.98 11.11 16.22
CA THR A 449 -13.20 11.64 17.60
C THR A 449 -14.67 11.93 17.88
N VAL A 450 -15.43 12.33 16.86
CA VAL A 450 -16.89 12.52 16.97
C VAL A 450 -17.61 11.17 17.12
N ALA A 451 -17.18 10.15 16.37
CA ALA A 451 -17.75 8.81 16.40
C ALA A 451 -17.51 8.08 17.74
N ASP A 452 -16.27 8.12 18.24
CA ASP A 452 -15.88 7.51 19.51
C ASP A 452 -15.72 8.58 20.61
N PHE A 453 -16.86 9.20 20.90
CA PHE A 453 -16.93 10.28 21.87
C PHE A 453 -16.66 9.78 23.30
N GLY A 454 -15.66 10.38 23.94
CA GLY A 454 -15.18 9.97 25.27
C GLY A 454 -13.84 9.23 25.23
N ASN A 455 -13.36 8.86 24.04
CA ASN A 455 -12.02 8.32 23.88
C ASN A 455 -10.94 9.39 24.16
N LYS A 456 -10.32 9.27 25.33
CA LYS A 456 -9.27 10.17 25.83
C LYS A 456 -8.05 10.28 24.90
N GLU A 457 -7.75 9.24 24.13
CA GLU A 457 -6.62 9.26 23.20
C GLU A 457 -6.97 10.08 21.96
N LEU A 458 -8.12 9.82 21.33
CA LEU A 458 -8.59 10.54 20.13
C LEU A 458 -8.77 12.04 20.39
N VAL A 459 -9.39 12.41 21.52
CA VAL A 459 -9.53 13.83 21.89
C VAL A 459 -8.17 14.51 22.07
N SER A 460 -7.17 13.81 22.62
CA SER A 460 -5.82 14.37 22.76
C SER A 460 -5.15 14.60 21.39
N GLN A 461 -5.42 13.72 20.42
CA GLN A 461 -4.89 13.84 19.07
C GLN A 461 -5.57 14.97 18.30
N VAL A 462 -6.91 15.05 18.35
CA VAL A 462 -7.68 16.03 17.55
C VAL A 462 -7.37 17.48 17.93
N LEU A 463 -6.99 17.76 19.19
CA LEU A 463 -6.61 19.11 19.61
C LEU A 463 -5.41 19.65 18.83
N HIS A 464 -4.57 18.78 18.27
CA HIS A 464 -3.39 19.17 17.47
C HIS A 464 -3.73 19.50 16.01
N VAL A 465 -4.98 19.32 15.59
CA VAL A 465 -5.41 19.56 14.21
C VAL A 465 -5.34 21.05 13.86
N ARG A 466 -4.59 21.37 12.80
CA ARG A 466 -4.26 22.73 12.40
C ARG A 466 -5.47 23.62 12.13
N PHE A 467 -6.47 23.13 11.41
CA PHE A 467 -7.64 23.95 11.03
C PHE A 467 -8.55 24.34 12.21
N LEU A 468 -8.37 23.71 13.40
CA LEU A 468 -9.06 24.13 14.63
C LEU A 468 -8.42 25.39 15.23
N GLY A 469 -7.16 25.68 14.90
CA GLY A 469 -6.46 26.90 15.27
C GLY A 469 -6.02 26.98 16.73
N PHE A 470 -5.85 25.85 17.43
CA PHE A 470 -5.36 25.86 18.81
C PHE A 470 -3.85 26.09 18.89
N GLU A 471 -3.43 26.90 19.85
CA GLU A 471 -2.01 27.11 20.15
C GLU A 471 -1.38 25.85 20.78
N PRO A 472 -0.26 25.32 20.25
CA PRO A 472 0.36 24.09 20.74
C PRO A 472 0.65 24.09 22.25
N ILE A 473 1.07 25.23 22.78
CA ILE A 473 1.38 25.39 24.20
C ILE A 473 0.19 25.12 25.12
N ASP A 474 -1.00 25.54 24.70
CA ASP A 474 -2.21 25.36 25.50
C ASP A 474 -2.63 23.90 25.53
N ILE A 475 -2.44 23.18 24.42
CA ILE A 475 -2.64 21.73 24.34
C ILE A 475 -1.69 21.03 25.32
N PHE A 476 -0.40 21.40 25.34
CA PHE A 476 0.57 20.79 26.26
C PHE A 476 0.25 21.08 27.73
N LYS A 477 -0.24 22.27 28.07
CA LYS A 477 -0.72 22.59 29.42
C LYS A 477 -1.92 21.74 29.82
N ILE A 478 -2.90 21.57 28.92
CA ILE A 478 -4.08 20.73 29.14
C ILE A 478 -3.67 19.27 29.40
N LEU A 479 -2.78 18.71 28.56
CA LEU A 479 -2.32 17.33 28.71
C LEU A 479 -1.52 17.12 30.00
N LYS A 480 -0.66 18.08 30.38
CA LYS A 480 0.04 18.08 31.67
C LYS A 480 -0.95 18.07 32.85
N TYR A 481 -1.95 18.95 32.82
CA TYR A 481 -2.96 19.04 33.87
C TYR A 481 -3.78 17.74 33.97
N SER A 482 -4.21 17.19 32.83
CA SER A 482 -4.93 15.93 32.72
C SER A 482 -4.15 14.78 33.37
N SER A 483 -2.87 14.63 33.02
CA SER A 483 -1.99 13.60 33.56
C SER A 483 -1.77 13.74 35.07
N ARG A 484 -1.51 14.96 35.56
CA ARG A 484 -1.22 15.24 36.97
C ARG A 484 -2.43 15.03 37.87
N ASN A 485 -3.61 15.46 37.43
CA ASN A 485 -4.83 15.44 38.23
C ASN A 485 -5.73 14.22 37.93
N ARG A 486 -5.27 13.28 37.10
CA ARG A 486 -6.04 12.11 36.63
C ARG A 486 -7.43 12.49 36.10
N THR A 487 -7.52 13.66 35.48
CA THR A 487 -8.76 14.21 34.92
C THR A 487 -8.75 13.97 33.41
N PRO A 488 -9.78 13.37 32.81
CA PRO A 488 -9.85 13.21 31.36
C PRO A 488 -9.65 14.54 30.61
N VAL A 489 -8.97 14.50 29.47
CA VAL A 489 -8.74 15.69 28.63
C VAL A 489 -10.07 16.35 28.23
N TYR A 490 -11.06 15.52 27.93
CA TYR A 490 -12.43 15.94 27.68
C TYR A 490 -12.99 16.82 28.83
N ASP A 491 -12.89 16.37 30.08
CA ASP A 491 -13.38 17.15 31.23
C ASP A 491 -12.61 18.46 31.46
N CYS A 492 -11.38 18.56 30.95
CA CYS A 492 -10.59 19.78 31.01
C CYS A 492 -11.14 20.82 30.02
N ILE A 493 -11.39 20.43 28.77
CA ILE A 493 -11.88 21.34 27.72
C ILE A 493 -13.36 21.74 27.89
N PHE A 494 -14.16 20.91 28.57
CA PHE A 494 -15.57 21.21 28.85
C PHE A 494 -15.80 22.15 30.05
N SER A 495 -14.76 22.45 30.84
CA SER A 495 -14.87 23.30 32.02
C SER A 495 -14.08 24.58 31.87
N GLU A 496 -14.78 25.70 31.70
CA GLU A 496 -14.17 27.04 31.65
C GLU A 496 -13.33 27.35 32.90
N ASN A 497 -13.74 26.87 34.07
CA ASN A 497 -12.97 27.07 35.31
C ASN A 497 -11.65 26.29 35.27
N LYS A 498 -11.66 25.03 34.81
CA LYS A 498 -10.42 24.27 34.67
C LYS A 498 -9.49 24.88 33.62
N LEU A 499 -10.03 25.37 32.50
CA LEU A 499 -9.22 26.07 31.49
C LEU A 499 -8.56 27.33 32.04
N LYS A 500 -9.25 28.08 32.92
CA LYS A 500 -8.66 29.21 33.66
C LYS A 500 -7.54 28.74 34.60
N ASP A 501 -7.76 27.67 35.36
CA ASP A 501 -6.76 27.11 36.27
C ASP A 501 -5.51 26.60 35.54
N ILE A 502 -5.68 26.09 34.31
CA ILE A 502 -4.61 25.64 33.42
C ILE A 502 -3.82 26.83 32.83
N GLY A 503 -4.45 27.99 32.70
CA GLY A 503 -3.84 29.18 32.11
C GLY A 503 -3.69 29.09 30.59
N VAL A 504 -4.74 28.60 29.90
CA VAL A 504 -4.80 28.62 28.43
C VAL A 504 -5.04 30.03 27.91
N SER A 505 -4.51 30.35 26.72
CA SER A 505 -4.60 31.68 26.12
C SER A 505 -6.01 32.02 25.60
N ASP A 506 -6.68 31.10 24.89
CA ASP A 506 -8.03 31.29 24.34
C ASP A 506 -9.06 30.30 24.93
N ILE A 507 -9.59 30.62 26.11
CA ILE A 507 -10.63 29.82 26.77
C ILE A 507 -11.90 29.71 25.90
N LYS A 508 -12.23 30.75 25.12
CA LYS A 508 -13.48 30.80 24.33
C LYS A 508 -13.42 29.80 23.18
N GLN A 509 -12.29 29.71 22.49
CA GLN A 509 -12.09 28.77 21.39
C GLN A 509 -12.27 27.32 21.86
N PHE A 510 -11.61 26.92 22.96
CA PHE A 510 -11.78 25.58 23.56
C PHE A 510 -13.23 25.31 23.98
N SER A 511 -13.89 26.30 24.57
CA SER A 511 -15.29 26.16 25.02
C SER A 511 -16.28 26.05 23.86
N VAL A 512 -16.04 26.77 22.76
CA VAL A 512 -16.83 26.67 21.53
C VAL A 512 -16.62 25.31 20.87
N PHE A 513 -15.37 24.86 20.78
CA PHE A 513 -15.05 23.53 20.25
C PHE A 513 -15.69 22.42 21.09
N ALA A 514 -15.62 22.48 22.42
CA ALA A 514 -16.26 21.52 23.31
C ALA A 514 -17.78 21.42 23.06
N LYS A 515 -18.47 22.56 22.96
CA LYS A 515 -19.91 22.60 22.63
C LYS A 515 -20.21 21.98 21.26
N ARG A 516 -19.40 22.31 20.24
CA ARG A 516 -19.52 21.74 18.89
C ARG A 516 -19.28 20.24 18.89
N LEU A 517 -18.23 19.77 19.55
CA LEU A 517 -17.89 18.35 19.64
C LEU A 517 -19.03 17.55 20.28
N SER A 518 -19.64 18.07 21.36
CA SER A 518 -20.82 17.44 21.98
C SER A 518 -22.02 17.41 21.04
N LYS A 519 -22.27 18.48 20.29
CA LYS A 519 -23.34 18.55 19.29
C LYS A 519 -23.12 17.53 18.17
N TRP A 520 -21.90 17.48 17.61
CA TRP A 520 -21.55 16.56 16.54
C TRP A 520 -21.64 15.11 17.00
N ALA A 521 -21.22 14.78 18.23
CA ALA A 521 -21.32 13.43 18.77
C ALA A 521 -22.78 12.99 18.95
N GLN A 522 -23.65 13.91 19.38
CA GLN A 522 -25.08 13.64 19.44
C GLN A 522 -25.66 13.39 18.04
N ALA A 523 -25.30 14.22 17.06
CA ALA A 523 -25.73 14.04 15.66
C ALA A 523 -25.20 12.71 15.07
N GLY A 524 -23.93 12.37 15.31
CA GLY A 524 -23.29 11.14 14.83
C GLY A 524 -24.00 9.85 15.23
N ASN A 525 -24.66 9.84 16.40
CA ASN A 525 -25.44 8.71 16.88
C ASN A 525 -26.88 8.67 16.34
N ASN A 526 -27.46 9.83 16.02
CA ASN A 526 -28.90 9.94 15.75
C ASN A 526 -29.24 10.20 14.28
N ASP A 527 -28.39 10.91 13.56
CA ASP A 527 -28.65 11.44 12.22
C ASP A 527 -27.96 10.57 11.14
N PRO A 528 -28.38 10.66 9.87
CA PRO A 528 -27.69 9.99 8.76
C PRO A 528 -26.25 10.50 8.60
N VAL A 529 -25.33 9.61 8.20
CA VAL A 529 -23.90 9.96 8.07
C VAL A 529 -23.63 11.16 7.15
N THR A 530 -24.40 11.32 6.07
CA THR A 530 -24.24 12.44 5.12
C THR A 530 -24.52 13.78 5.77
N ASP A 531 -25.52 13.85 6.63
CA ASP A 531 -25.92 15.07 7.33
C ASP A 531 -24.87 15.44 8.39
N VAL A 532 -24.37 14.44 9.11
CA VAL A 532 -23.31 14.61 10.11
C VAL A 532 -22.00 15.03 9.45
N PHE A 533 -21.63 14.42 8.33
CA PHE A 533 -20.42 14.76 7.56
C PHE A 533 -20.45 16.23 7.13
N ASN A 534 -21.55 16.68 6.53
CA ASN A 534 -21.72 18.08 6.09
C ASN A 534 -21.75 19.05 7.28
N LEU A 535 -22.45 18.68 8.37
CA LEU A 535 -22.48 19.48 9.60
C LEU A 535 -21.08 19.72 10.17
N VAL A 536 -20.26 18.67 10.26
CA VAL A 536 -18.88 18.77 10.75
C VAL A 536 -18.01 19.54 9.76
N LEU A 537 -18.17 19.31 8.45
CA LEU A 537 -17.42 20.01 7.40
C LEU A 537 -17.61 21.53 7.48
N ASP A 538 -18.86 21.98 7.64
CA ASP A 538 -19.23 23.39 7.69
C ASP A 538 -18.81 24.06 9.00
N GLU A 539 -18.99 23.39 10.14
CA GLU A 539 -18.76 23.99 11.47
C GLU A 539 -17.32 23.82 12.00
N SER A 540 -16.51 22.94 11.42
CA SER A 540 -15.15 22.66 11.91
C SER A 540 -14.10 23.70 11.51
N GLY A 541 -14.35 24.50 10.48
CA GLY A 541 -13.36 25.40 9.88
C GLY A 541 -12.46 24.74 8.82
N PHE A 542 -12.67 23.45 8.55
CA PHE A 542 -11.92 22.72 7.53
C PHE A 542 -12.13 23.29 6.12
N LEU A 543 -13.38 23.47 5.70
CA LEU A 543 -13.71 23.99 4.37
C LEU A 543 -13.10 25.39 4.13
N THR A 544 -13.17 26.27 5.13
CA THR A 544 -12.57 27.61 5.05
C THR A 544 -11.05 27.53 4.89
N THR A 545 -10.39 26.62 5.61
CA THR A 545 -8.95 26.40 5.50
C THR A 545 -8.56 25.84 4.14
N ALA A 546 -9.34 24.88 3.61
CA ALA A 546 -9.13 24.30 2.30
C ALA A 546 -9.22 25.35 1.18
N LEU A 547 -10.24 26.23 1.24
CA LEU A 547 -10.45 27.31 0.25
C LEU A 547 -9.35 28.37 0.24
N ASN A 548 -8.71 28.62 1.40
CA ASN A 548 -7.62 29.60 1.53
C ASN A 548 -6.23 29.04 1.18
N SER A 549 -6.12 27.75 0.87
CA SER A 549 -4.84 27.12 0.52
C SER A 549 -4.40 27.48 -0.91
N SER A 550 -3.09 27.47 -1.16
CA SER A 550 -2.54 27.66 -2.51
C SER A 550 -2.91 26.53 -3.50
N ARG A 551 -3.41 25.39 -2.99
CA ARG A 551 -3.87 24.22 -3.75
C ARG A 551 -5.38 23.97 -3.57
N SER A 552 -6.17 25.03 -3.45
CA SER A 552 -7.59 24.93 -3.12
C SER A 552 -8.39 24.03 -4.08
N VAL A 553 -8.08 24.05 -5.39
CA VAL A 553 -8.75 23.18 -6.38
C VAL A 553 -8.47 21.70 -6.13
N GLU A 554 -7.20 21.31 -5.98
CA GLU A 554 -6.81 19.93 -5.67
C GLU A 554 -7.45 19.46 -4.36
N MET A 555 -7.49 20.33 -3.36
CA MET A 555 -8.09 20.02 -2.06
C MET A 555 -9.60 19.81 -2.16
N LEU A 556 -10.30 20.61 -2.97
CA LEU A 556 -11.74 20.45 -3.21
C LEU A 556 -12.05 19.16 -3.97
N GLU A 557 -11.22 18.75 -4.93
CA GLU A 557 -11.39 17.46 -5.63
C GLU A 557 -11.24 16.26 -4.70
N LYS A 558 -10.26 16.31 -3.79
CA LYS A 558 -10.07 15.30 -2.74
C LYS A 558 -11.29 15.24 -1.81
N LEU A 559 -11.73 16.40 -1.31
CA LEU A 559 -12.91 16.49 -0.45
C LEU A 559 -14.18 15.98 -1.15
N HIS A 560 -14.38 16.35 -2.43
CA HIS A 560 -15.50 15.87 -3.22
C HIS A 560 -15.47 14.35 -3.41
N SER A 561 -14.28 13.77 -3.61
CA SER A 561 -14.12 12.32 -3.73
C SER A 561 -14.47 11.61 -2.41
N LEU A 562 -14.04 12.14 -1.26
CA LEU A 562 -14.44 11.63 0.05
C LEU A 562 -15.95 11.77 0.29
N ALA A 563 -16.53 12.93 0.00
CA ALA A 563 -17.96 13.17 0.16
C ALA A 563 -18.80 12.22 -0.69
N ARG A 564 -18.40 12.01 -1.95
CA ARG A 564 -19.03 11.03 -2.85
C ARG A 564 -18.96 9.61 -2.29
N THR A 565 -17.83 9.19 -1.72
CA THR A 565 -17.73 7.89 -1.05
C THR A 565 -18.72 7.79 0.13
N VAL A 566 -18.85 8.84 0.95
CA VAL A 566 -19.84 8.86 2.05
C VAL A 566 -21.27 8.75 1.51
N GLU A 567 -21.60 9.47 0.43
CA GLU A 567 -22.92 9.40 -0.21
C GLU A 567 -23.21 8.02 -0.82
N GLU A 568 -22.21 7.38 -1.43
CA GLU A 568 -22.33 6.03 -2.00
C GLU A 568 -22.57 4.99 -0.91
N LEU A 569 -21.87 5.08 0.23
CA LEU A 569 -22.06 4.17 1.38
C LEU A 569 -23.40 4.38 2.09
N ALA A 570 -23.87 5.62 2.14
CA ALA A 570 -25.18 5.95 2.70
C ALA A 570 -26.34 5.59 1.75
N ARG A 571 -26.05 5.31 0.46
CA ARG A 571 -27.07 5.07 -0.56
C ARG A 571 -27.88 3.83 -0.19
N GLY A 572 -29.20 3.98 -0.09
CA GLY A 572 -30.11 2.87 0.26
C GLY A 572 -30.12 2.50 1.74
N ASN A 573 -29.23 3.04 2.59
CA ASN A 573 -29.14 2.72 4.01
C ASN A 573 -29.25 3.97 4.89
N ARG A 574 -30.48 4.35 5.24
CA ARG A 574 -30.74 5.49 6.14
C ARG A 574 -30.28 5.26 7.58
N THR A 575 -29.98 4.01 7.94
CA THR A 575 -29.44 3.66 9.26
C THR A 575 -27.92 3.74 9.32
N TYR A 576 -27.23 3.97 8.20
CA TYR A 576 -25.77 4.10 8.18
C TYR A 576 -25.32 5.35 8.95
N LYS A 577 -24.61 5.14 10.04
CA LYS A 577 -24.17 6.16 11.00
C LYS A 577 -22.70 6.50 10.82
N LEU A 578 -22.25 7.51 11.56
CA LEU A 578 -20.86 7.93 11.55
C LEU A 578 -19.92 6.80 12.01
N GLN A 579 -20.34 5.97 12.96
CA GLN A 579 -19.54 4.82 13.42
C GLN A 579 -19.30 3.80 12.31
N ASP A 580 -20.30 3.55 11.46
CA ASP A 580 -20.18 2.64 10.31
C ASP A 580 -19.17 3.18 9.28
N LEU A 581 -19.21 4.50 9.02
CA LEU A 581 -18.23 5.15 8.15
C LEU A 581 -16.81 5.01 8.69
N ILE A 582 -16.60 5.24 9.99
CA ILE A 582 -15.27 5.10 10.59
C ILE A 582 -14.78 3.65 10.48
N ALA A 583 -15.62 2.67 10.81
CA ALA A 583 -15.26 1.26 10.65
C ALA A 583 -14.90 0.93 9.19
N HIS A 584 -15.63 1.48 8.23
CA HIS A 584 -15.34 1.33 6.80
C HIS A 584 -14.00 1.97 6.40
N LEU A 585 -13.73 3.22 6.83
CA LEU A 585 -12.46 3.90 6.55
C LEU A 585 -11.26 3.18 7.19
N ASP A 586 -11.44 2.61 8.39
CA ASP A 586 -10.38 1.84 9.06
C ASP A 586 -10.08 0.54 8.29
N LEU A 587 -11.09 -0.13 7.72
CA LEU A 587 -10.90 -1.27 6.82
C LEU A 587 -10.19 -0.86 5.52
N MET A 588 -10.51 0.32 4.97
CA MET A 588 -9.79 0.85 3.80
C MET A 588 -8.29 0.98 4.09
N ASP A 589 -7.93 1.59 5.22
CA ASP A 589 -6.55 1.71 5.65
C ASP A 589 -5.89 0.35 5.90
N GLU A 590 -6.56 -0.58 6.60
CA GLU A 590 -6.06 -1.93 6.91
C GLU A 590 -5.69 -2.70 5.63
N TYR A 591 -6.57 -2.66 4.63
CA TYR A 591 -6.40 -3.40 3.38
C TYR A 591 -5.76 -2.58 2.25
N ASN A 592 -5.31 -1.35 2.50
CA ASN A 592 -4.78 -0.43 1.50
C ASN A 592 -5.73 -0.27 0.29
N ILE A 593 -7.02 -0.02 0.56
CA ILE A 593 -8.02 0.32 -0.46
C ILE A 593 -8.06 1.83 -0.60
N SER A 594 -7.88 2.31 -1.82
CA SER A 594 -7.77 3.74 -2.09
C SER A 594 -9.11 4.35 -2.49
N ILE A 595 -9.45 5.49 -1.89
CA ILE A 595 -10.45 6.39 -2.47
C ILE A 595 -9.77 7.10 -3.64
N LYS A 596 -10.21 6.79 -4.87
CA LYS A 596 -9.66 7.40 -6.08
C LYS A 596 -10.15 8.84 -6.18
N GLN A 597 -9.22 9.77 -6.37
CA GLN A 597 -9.57 11.15 -6.72
C GLN A 597 -10.35 11.15 -8.04
N SER A 598 -11.55 11.72 -8.02
CA SER A 598 -12.37 11.89 -9.21
C SER A 598 -11.70 12.91 -10.14
N ALA A 599 -11.52 12.57 -11.42
CA ALA A 599 -11.11 13.51 -12.46
C ALA A 599 -12.29 14.48 -12.79
N GLY A 600 -12.70 15.26 -11.80
CA GLY A 600 -13.97 15.99 -11.77
C GLY A 600 -13.91 17.41 -12.31
N MET A 601 -12.73 17.93 -12.64
CA MET A 601 -12.58 19.26 -13.20
C MET A 601 -11.58 19.20 -14.34
N HIS A 602 -12.10 19.15 -15.58
CA HIS A 602 -11.32 19.43 -16.79
C HIS A 602 -10.89 20.91 -16.81
N TYR A 603 -10.15 21.38 -15.82
CA TYR A 603 -9.24 22.48 -16.08
C TYR A 603 -8.25 21.94 -17.08
N ALA A 604 -8.31 22.50 -18.29
CA ALA A 604 -7.41 22.20 -19.39
C ALA A 604 -6.00 21.96 -18.83
N HIS A 605 -5.51 20.73 -19.02
CA HIS A 605 -4.13 20.36 -18.71
C HIS A 605 -3.22 21.47 -19.25
N ARG A 606 -2.48 22.11 -18.35
CA ARG A 606 -1.54 23.18 -18.66
C ARG A 606 -0.29 22.92 -17.82
N GLY A 607 0.35 21.78 -18.07
CA GLY A 607 1.49 21.37 -17.27
C GLY A 607 2.06 20.01 -17.62
N VAL A 608 3.28 19.79 -17.16
CA VAL A 608 4.03 18.54 -17.33
C VAL A 608 3.27 17.38 -16.69
N ARG A 609 3.21 16.24 -17.38
CA ARG A 609 2.44 15.09 -16.90
C ARG A 609 3.32 14.10 -16.13
N LEU A 610 2.90 13.72 -14.93
CA LEU A 610 3.57 12.73 -14.08
C LEU A 610 2.70 11.48 -14.03
N MET A 611 3.18 10.33 -14.50
CA MET A 611 2.39 9.11 -14.52
C MET A 611 3.22 7.82 -14.47
N THR A 612 2.59 6.71 -14.10
CA THR A 612 3.24 5.41 -14.20
C THR A 612 3.35 4.97 -15.67
N ALA A 613 4.39 4.21 -16.01
CA ALA A 613 4.53 3.69 -17.38
C ALA A 613 3.33 2.84 -17.84
N HIS A 614 2.63 2.15 -16.93
CA HIS A 614 1.39 1.43 -17.25
C HIS A 614 0.29 2.37 -17.76
N LYS A 615 0.08 3.51 -17.07
CA LYS A 615 -0.92 4.52 -17.46
C LYS A 615 -0.58 5.24 -18.75
N ALA A 616 0.70 5.27 -19.13
CA ALA A 616 1.15 5.87 -20.38
C ALA A 616 0.82 5.02 -21.62
N LYS A 617 0.38 3.75 -21.46
CA LYS A 617 -0.01 2.90 -22.59
C LYS A 617 -1.12 3.58 -23.41
N GLY A 618 -0.92 3.62 -24.72
CA GLY A 618 -1.82 4.30 -25.66
C GLY A 618 -1.61 5.82 -25.81
N LEU A 619 -0.86 6.46 -24.92
CA LEU A 619 -0.46 7.87 -25.02
C LEU A 619 0.87 8.02 -25.78
N GLU A 620 1.22 9.27 -26.10
CA GLU A 620 2.42 9.67 -26.84
C GLU A 620 2.81 11.10 -26.47
N PHE A 621 4.11 11.36 -26.41
CA PHE A 621 4.70 12.62 -25.94
C PHE A 621 5.98 12.92 -26.73
N ASP A 622 6.31 14.19 -26.95
CA ASP A 622 7.54 14.57 -27.64
C ASP A 622 8.78 14.31 -26.77
N TYR A 623 8.66 14.60 -25.46
CA TYR A 623 9.73 14.42 -24.46
C TYR A 623 9.29 13.46 -23.35
N VAL A 624 10.06 12.38 -23.16
CA VAL A 624 9.81 11.37 -22.13
C VAL A 624 11.01 11.26 -21.20
N TYR A 625 10.79 11.49 -19.90
CA TYR A 625 11.76 11.24 -18.85
C TYR A 625 11.41 9.94 -18.13
N LEU A 626 12.24 8.92 -18.24
CA LEU A 626 12.11 7.66 -17.52
C LEU A 626 13.02 7.67 -16.30
N VAL A 627 12.45 7.94 -15.14
CA VAL A 627 13.21 8.16 -13.90
C VAL A 627 13.34 6.89 -13.07
N GLY A 628 14.41 6.87 -12.27
CA GLY A 628 14.67 5.82 -11.30
C GLY A 628 14.97 4.44 -11.90
N ALA A 629 15.61 4.39 -13.07
CA ALA A 629 15.95 3.18 -13.81
C ALA A 629 17.11 2.34 -13.18
N TRP A 630 17.01 1.99 -11.90
CA TRP A 630 17.97 1.16 -11.17
C TRP A 630 17.49 -0.29 -10.95
N ASP A 631 18.43 -1.19 -10.65
CA ASP A 631 18.18 -2.63 -10.43
C ASP A 631 17.21 -2.89 -9.26
N THR A 632 16.38 -3.93 -9.35
CA THR A 632 15.28 -4.27 -8.42
C THR A 632 14.09 -3.30 -8.37
N HIS A 633 14.18 -2.13 -9.02
CA HIS A 633 13.06 -1.20 -9.20
C HIS A 633 12.50 -1.29 -10.61
N TRP A 634 13.35 -1.21 -11.64
CA TRP A 634 13.04 -1.64 -13.00
C TRP A 634 13.76 -2.95 -13.30
N GLY A 635 13.02 -4.06 -13.35
CA GLY A 635 13.59 -5.40 -13.50
C GLY A 635 14.17 -5.98 -12.19
N ASN A 636 14.50 -7.27 -12.20
CA ASN A 636 14.99 -8.10 -11.10
C ASN A 636 14.18 -8.02 -9.80
N LYS A 637 12.90 -7.69 -9.93
CA LYS A 637 11.99 -7.59 -8.79
C LYS A 637 11.60 -8.99 -8.36
N ARG A 638 11.78 -9.30 -7.08
CA ARG A 638 11.28 -10.56 -6.50
C ARG A 638 9.84 -10.37 -6.07
N SER A 639 8.88 -10.85 -6.86
CA SER A 639 7.51 -10.99 -6.38
C SER A 639 7.41 -12.21 -5.46
N ILE A 640 6.86 -12.03 -4.26
CA ILE A 640 6.51 -13.15 -3.38
C ILE A 640 5.02 -13.40 -3.58
N SER A 641 4.66 -14.27 -4.53
CA SER A 641 3.29 -14.72 -4.70
C SER A 641 2.85 -15.55 -3.49
N SER A 642 1.65 -15.27 -2.98
CA SER A 642 1.11 -15.98 -1.81
C SER A 642 0.47 -17.32 -2.16
N PHE A 643 0.05 -17.45 -3.43
CA PHE A 643 -0.51 -18.63 -4.07
C PHE A 643 0.26 -18.93 -5.36
N THR A 644 0.47 -20.21 -5.64
CA THR A 644 0.88 -20.71 -6.95
C THR A 644 -0.30 -21.50 -7.50
N LEU A 645 -1.08 -20.88 -8.38
CA LEU A 645 -2.31 -21.46 -8.93
C LEU A 645 -1.98 -22.46 -10.05
N PRO A 646 -2.71 -23.58 -10.18
CA PRO A 646 -2.55 -24.56 -11.25
C PRO A 646 -3.30 -24.10 -12.52
N ILE A 647 -3.00 -22.90 -12.98
CA ILE A 647 -3.54 -22.33 -14.22
C ILE A 647 -2.51 -22.47 -15.35
N ASP A 648 -2.98 -22.48 -16.59
CA ASP A 648 -2.13 -22.62 -17.76
C ASP A 648 -1.34 -21.31 -17.98
N GLY A 649 -0.01 -21.42 -18.01
CA GLY A 649 0.92 -20.29 -18.24
C GLY A 649 2.18 -20.33 -17.34
N PRO A 650 3.33 -19.82 -17.82
CA PRO A 650 4.58 -19.89 -17.05
C PRO A 650 4.54 -19.03 -15.77
N VAL A 651 4.79 -19.66 -14.61
CA VAL A 651 4.65 -19.11 -13.25
C VAL A 651 5.80 -18.17 -12.82
N ASP A 652 6.91 -18.10 -13.55
CA ASP A 652 8.11 -17.33 -13.16
C ASP A 652 8.73 -16.61 -14.39
N GLN A 653 8.17 -15.45 -14.77
CA GLN A 653 8.75 -14.57 -15.80
C GLN A 653 8.63 -13.07 -15.43
N ASP A 654 8.72 -12.72 -14.14
CA ASP A 654 8.62 -11.34 -13.63
C ASP A 654 9.50 -10.35 -14.43
N ASN A 655 10.69 -10.78 -14.86
CA ASN A 655 11.59 -9.96 -15.67
C ASN A 655 11.13 -9.73 -17.11
N ALA A 656 10.44 -10.69 -17.74
CA ALA A 656 9.93 -10.51 -19.10
C ALA A 656 8.81 -9.45 -19.12
N ASP A 657 7.96 -9.44 -18.09
CA ASP A 657 6.89 -8.47 -17.94
C ASP A 657 7.44 -7.05 -17.68
N GLU A 658 8.41 -6.91 -16.76
CA GLU A 658 9.09 -5.64 -16.51
C GLU A 658 9.82 -5.13 -17.77
N ARG A 659 10.40 -6.02 -18.58
CA ARG A 659 11.03 -5.68 -19.86
C ARG A 659 10.02 -5.13 -20.87
N ARG A 660 8.83 -5.74 -20.98
CA ARG A 660 7.74 -5.22 -21.84
C ARG A 660 7.23 -3.87 -21.35
N LEU A 661 7.15 -3.65 -20.03
CA LEU A 661 6.80 -2.35 -19.48
C LEU A 661 7.84 -1.28 -19.83
N PHE A 662 9.13 -1.61 -19.73
CA PHE A 662 10.22 -0.73 -20.11
C PHE A 662 10.20 -0.41 -21.61
N TYR A 663 9.96 -1.40 -22.47
CA TYR A 663 9.70 -1.22 -23.90
C TYR A 663 8.53 -0.25 -24.18
N VAL A 664 7.41 -0.43 -23.47
CA VAL A 664 6.25 0.47 -23.59
C VAL A 664 6.64 1.90 -23.22
N ALA A 665 7.39 2.10 -22.14
CA ALA A 665 7.84 3.41 -21.67
C ALA A 665 8.70 4.13 -22.70
N LEU A 666 9.72 3.45 -23.26
CA LEU A 666 10.59 4.02 -24.30
C LEU A 666 9.79 4.43 -25.55
N THR A 667 8.88 3.57 -26.00
CA THR A 667 8.08 3.80 -27.22
C THR A 667 6.93 4.79 -27.05
N ARG A 668 6.83 5.47 -25.90
CA ARG A 668 5.94 6.63 -25.73
C ARG A 668 6.53 7.91 -26.32
N ALA A 669 7.86 7.97 -26.44
CA ALA A 669 8.56 9.13 -26.96
C ALA A 669 8.39 9.25 -28.47
N ARG A 670 8.10 10.45 -28.96
CA ARG A 670 8.23 10.78 -30.38
C ARG A 670 9.67 11.16 -30.71
N SER A 671 10.25 12.12 -29.97
CA SER A 671 11.53 12.74 -30.33
C SER A 671 12.68 12.48 -29.35
N ARG A 672 12.45 12.58 -28.03
CA ARG A 672 13.51 12.42 -27.04
C ARG A 672 13.07 11.54 -25.87
N VAL A 673 13.96 10.63 -25.48
CA VAL A 673 13.83 9.85 -24.25
C VAL A 673 15.09 9.99 -23.40
N SER A 674 14.93 10.33 -22.13
CA SER A 674 16.00 10.38 -21.14
C SER A 674 15.74 9.33 -20.08
N VAL A 675 16.65 8.38 -19.94
CA VAL A 675 16.61 7.33 -18.92
C VAL A 675 17.60 7.68 -17.83
N SER A 676 17.13 7.82 -16.59
CA SER A 676 17.96 8.28 -15.48
C SER A 676 17.85 7.45 -14.22
N TYR A 677 18.89 7.49 -13.38
CA TYR A 677 18.87 6.91 -12.04
C TYR A 677 19.92 7.55 -11.10
N GLY A 678 19.66 7.50 -9.79
CA GLY A 678 20.63 7.85 -8.74
C GLY A 678 21.49 6.65 -8.29
N ARG A 679 22.80 6.84 -8.17
CA ARG A 679 23.78 5.83 -7.69
C ARG A 679 23.61 5.50 -6.22
N VAL A 680 23.20 6.46 -5.40
CA VAL A 680 23.04 6.28 -3.96
C VAL A 680 21.58 6.50 -3.57
N SER A 681 21.00 5.53 -2.87
CA SER A 681 19.64 5.66 -2.33
C SER A 681 19.57 6.69 -1.20
N GLN A 682 18.36 7.14 -0.87
CA GLN A 682 18.12 7.95 0.35
C GLN A 682 18.63 7.30 1.65
N SER A 683 18.79 5.97 1.67
CA SER A 683 19.35 5.25 2.84
C SER A 683 20.88 5.12 2.80
N GLY A 684 21.55 5.76 1.84
CA GLY A 684 23.01 5.71 1.66
C GLY A 684 23.53 4.40 1.09
N LYS A 685 22.70 3.63 0.35
CA LYS A 685 23.13 2.38 -0.28
C LYS A 685 23.44 2.61 -1.75
N ASP A 686 24.56 2.04 -2.21
CA ASP A 686 24.88 1.99 -3.63
C ASP A 686 23.84 1.16 -4.41
N ARG A 687 23.49 1.64 -5.59
CA ARG A 687 22.55 1.03 -6.53
C ARG A 687 23.26 0.77 -7.87
N LEU A 688 22.92 -0.37 -8.45
CA LEU A 688 23.31 -0.72 -9.82
C LEU A 688 22.25 -0.18 -10.81
N PRO A 689 22.63 0.16 -12.05
CA PRO A 689 21.67 0.45 -13.10
C PRO A 689 20.73 -0.74 -13.32
N SER A 690 19.54 -0.48 -13.85
CA SER A 690 18.65 -1.55 -14.29
C SER A 690 19.34 -2.40 -15.37
N GLN A 691 19.16 -3.72 -15.32
CA GLN A 691 19.65 -4.62 -16.37
C GLN A 691 19.19 -4.21 -17.77
N PHE A 692 18.04 -3.55 -17.89
CA PHE A 692 17.49 -3.10 -19.17
C PHE A 692 18.29 -1.95 -19.79
N ILE A 693 19.05 -1.20 -18.99
CA ILE A 693 20.00 -0.19 -19.49
C ILE A 693 21.18 -0.91 -20.15
N GLU A 694 21.71 -1.97 -19.54
CA GLU A 694 22.82 -2.75 -20.09
C GLU A 694 22.43 -3.56 -21.34
N GLU A 695 21.13 -3.85 -21.52
CA GLU A 695 20.56 -4.47 -22.73
C GLU A 695 20.31 -3.46 -23.88
N MET A 696 20.48 -2.15 -23.63
CA MET A 696 20.40 -1.14 -24.70
C MET A 696 21.62 -1.21 -25.60
N ASN A 697 21.43 -0.96 -26.89
CA ASN A 697 22.55 -0.90 -27.82
C ASN A 697 23.27 0.46 -27.75
N ASP A 698 24.52 0.43 -27.27
CA ASP A 698 25.44 1.58 -27.14
C ASP A 698 25.60 2.43 -28.41
N SER A 699 25.32 1.86 -29.59
CA SER A 699 25.42 2.58 -30.87
C SER A 699 24.35 3.66 -31.04
N TYR A 700 23.28 3.60 -30.24
CA TYR A 700 22.10 4.48 -30.35
C TYR A 700 21.81 5.23 -29.05
N THR A 701 22.64 5.05 -28.02
CA THR A 701 22.51 5.72 -26.72
C THR A 701 23.68 6.68 -26.50
N GLU A 702 23.44 7.74 -25.73
CA GLU A 702 24.49 8.65 -25.27
C GLU A 702 24.55 8.59 -23.74
N ASP A 703 25.65 8.07 -23.21
CA ASP A 703 25.97 8.10 -21.77
C ASP A 703 26.49 9.48 -21.39
N ILE A 704 25.73 10.20 -20.58
CA ILE A 704 26.09 11.55 -20.15
C ILE A 704 26.38 11.53 -18.64
N ASP A 705 27.64 11.76 -18.31
CA ASP A 705 28.08 11.97 -16.93
C ASP A 705 27.75 13.40 -16.47
N GLU A 706 26.82 13.52 -15.53
CA GLU A 706 26.37 14.80 -14.99
C GLU A 706 27.19 15.29 -13.78
N SER A 707 28.39 14.73 -13.56
CA SER A 707 29.33 15.21 -12.53
C SER A 707 29.59 16.72 -12.61
N ALA A 708 29.61 17.31 -13.81
CA ALA A 708 29.79 18.76 -13.99
C ALA A 708 28.55 19.59 -13.56
N PHE A 709 27.34 19.04 -13.67
CA PHE A 709 26.13 19.65 -13.11
C PHE A 709 26.14 19.56 -11.59
N GLU A 710 26.56 18.41 -11.04
CA GLU A 710 26.68 18.17 -9.60
C GLU A 710 27.66 19.13 -8.93
N GLU A 711 28.84 19.35 -9.53
CA GLU A 711 29.82 20.31 -9.03
C GLU A 711 29.31 21.76 -9.00
N ARG A 712 28.32 22.10 -9.84
CA ARG A 712 27.71 23.43 -9.91
C ARG A 712 26.54 23.61 -8.94
N LEU A 713 26.08 22.54 -8.29
CA LEU A 713 24.99 22.61 -7.31
C LEU A 713 25.52 23.17 -5.98
N SER A 714 25.04 24.35 -5.60
CA SER A 714 25.30 24.88 -4.26
C SER A 714 24.59 24.04 -3.20
N PRO A 715 25.23 23.64 -2.09
CA PRO A 715 24.60 22.86 -1.00
C PRO A 715 23.31 23.49 -0.44
N GLU A 716 23.18 24.82 -0.52
CA GLU A 716 22.00 25.59 -0.14
C GLU A 716 20.73 25.17 -0.89
N VAL A 717 20.88 24.64 -2.10
CA VAL A 717 19.78 24.12 -2.91
C VAL A 717 19.08 23.00 -2.15
N PHE A 718 19.79 22.13 -1.45
CA PHE A 718 19.17 21.05 -0.66
C PHE A 718 18.61 21.51 0.70
N LEU A 719 18.98 22.72 1.15
CA LEU A 719 18.59 23.26 2.47
C LEU A 719 17.34 24.15 2.44
N GLN A 720 17.00 24.76 1.30
CA GLN A 720 15.90 25.72 1.18
C GLN A 720 14.48 25.12 1.20
N ALA A 721 14.34 23.78 1.23
CA ALA A 721 13.05 23.10 1.30
C ALA A 721 12.49 22.95 2.72
N LYS A 722 12.91 23.78 3.69
CA LYS A 722 12.16 23.89 4.94
C LYS A 722 10.85 24.61 4.63
N ARG A 723 9.77 23.81 4.53
CA ARG A 723 8.38 24.26 4.68
C ARG A 723 8.30 25.31 5.79
N ASP A 724 7.35 26.22 5.70
CA ASP A 724 6.83 26.98 6.85
C ASP A 724 6.31 26.00 7.93
N THR A 725 7.22 25.27 8.59
CA THR A 725 6.97 24.76 9.92
C THR A 725 6.89 25.99 10.77
N GLN A 726 5.73 26.22 11.39
CA GLN A 726 5.66 27.13 12.53
C GLN A 726 6.85 26.79 13.43
N SER A 727 7.85 27.67 13.43
CA SER A 727 8.94 27.61 14.37
C SER A 727 8.30 27.67 15.75
N LEU A 728 8.66 26.74 16.65
CA LEU A 728 8.25 26.89 18.05
C LEU A 728 8.55 28.32 18.48
N SER A 729 7.60 28.97 19.13
CA SER A 729 7.89 30.23 19.77
C SER A 729 8.95 30.01 20.86
N VAL A 730 9.69 31.07 21.21
CA VAL A 730 10.66 31.01 22.32
C VAL A 730 9.99 30.53 23.62
N ALA A 731 8.72 30.90 23.83
CA ALA A 731 7.93 30.48 24.98
C ALA A 731 7.61 28.97 24.98
N ASP A 732 7.32 28.38 23.82
CA ASP A 732 7.08 26.94 23.71
C ASP A 732 8.35 26.16 24.01
N SER A 733 9.50 26.70 23.58
CA SER A 733 10.80 26.09 23.82
C SER A 733 11.13 26.03 25.30
N GLU A 734 10.90 27.12 26.03
CA GLU A 734 11.18 27.22 27.46
C GLU A 734 10.28 26.28 28.27
N TYR A 735 8.97 26.23 27.96
CA TYR A 735 8.04 25.33 28.63
C TYR A 735 8.40 23.85 28.47
N LEU A 736 8.80 23.41 27.28
CA LEU A 736 9.20 22.02 27.04
C LEU A 736 10.49 21.65 27.79
N LYS A 737 11.43 22.59 27.93
CA LYS A 737 12.65 22.40 28.73
C LYS A 737 12.30 22.24 30.20
N ASP A 738 11.47 23.14 30.75
CA ASP A 738 11.03 23.06 32.14
C ASP A 738 10.30 21.75 32.42
N LEU A 739 9.47 21.29 31.48
CA LEU A 739 8.75 20.04 31.59
C LEU A 739 9.70 18.83 31.64
N PHE A 740 10.76 18.83 30.84
CA PHE A 740 11.78 17.79 30.88
C PHE A 740 12.54 17.77 32.21
N ILE A 741 12.95 18.96 32.69
CA ILE A 741 13.69 19.12 33.95
C ILE A 741 12.82 18.66 35.14
N GLU A 742 11.54 19.05 35.19
CA GLU A 742 10.61 18.68 36.27
C GLU A 742 10.34 17.16 36.31
N GLN A 743 10.13 16.55 35.15
CA GLN A 743 9.71 15.15 35.06
C GLN A 743 10.84 14.14 35.18
N GLY A 744 12.05 14.51 34.75
CA GLY A 744 13.21 13.64 34.73
C GLY A 744 13.14 12.51 33.70
N LEU A 745 14.18 11.69 33.67
CA LEU A 745 14.38 10.61 32.71
C LEU A 745 14.19 9.23 33.38
N SER A 746 13.45 8.33 32.71
CA SER A 746 13.43 6.90 33.03
C SER A 746 13.98 6.08 31.86
N VAL A 747 14.36 4.84 32.12
CA VAL A 747 14.86 3.96 31.05
C VAL A 747 13.83 3.67 29.96
N THR A 748 12.55 3.62 30.32
CA THR A 748 11.45 3.52 29.34
C THR A 748 11.41 4.76 28.45
N ALA A 749 11.57 5.96 29.02
CA ALA A 749 11.59 7.20 28.26
C ALA A 749 12.80 7.27 27.30
N LEU A 750 13.97 6.81 27.76
CA LEU A 750 15.17 6.70 26.92
C LEU A 750 14.97 5.70 25.77
N ASN A 751 14.48 4.49 26.06
CA ASN A 751 14.19 3.49 25.04
C ASN A 751 13.16 3.99 24.02
N ASN A 752 12.13 4.70 24.47
CA ASN A 752 11.14 5.34 23.60
C ASN A 752 11.79 6.39 22.70
N TYR A 753 12.69 7.23 23.22
CA TYR A 753 13.40 8.24 22.43
C TYR A 753 14.28 7.63 21.34
N LEU A 754 15.06 6.61 21.71
CA LEU A 754 15.93 5.89 20.77
C LEU A 754 15.13 5.13 19.71
N THR A 755 13.90 4.69 20.04
CA THR A 755 12.97 4.10 19.07
C THR A 755 12.38 5.17 18.16
N CYS A 756 11.90 6.28 18.74
CA CYS A 756 11.34 7.42 18.04
C CYS A 756 11.28 8.65 18.98
N PRO A 757 11.90 9.80 18.61
CA PRO A 757 11.81 11.02 19.41
C PRO A 757 10.37 11.47 19.69
N TRP A 758 9.45 11.26 18.74
CA TRP A 758 8.03 11.59 18.90
C TRP A 758 7.29 10.61 19.82
N GLN A 759 7.71 9.35 19.88
CA GLN A 759 7.19 8.42 20.87
C GLN A 759 7.50 8.89 22.29
N TYR A 760 8.74 9.35 22.52
CA TYR A 760 9.12 9.98 23.78
C TYR A 760 8.33 11.27 24.04
N PHE A 761 8.24 12.17 23.05
CA PHE A 761 7.54 13.43 23.19
C PHE A 761 6.09 13.23 23.65
N TYR A 762 5.32 12.39 22.94
CA TYR A 762 3.91 12.19 23.25
C TYR A 762 3.68 11.26 24.43
N SER A 763 4.44 10.17 24.58
CA SER A 763 4.17 9.17 25.63
C SER A 763 4.79 9.52 26.98
N ASN A 764 5.93 10.22 26.98
CA ASN A 764 6.71 10.45 28.20
C ASN A 764 6.73 11.92 28.61
N LEU A 765 6.97 12.85 27.68
CA LEU A 765 7.08 14.28 27.99
C LEU A 765 5.70 14.91 28.18
N VAL A 766 4.85 14.85 27.16
CA VAL A 766 3.48 15.42 27.18
C VAL A 766 2.47 14.45 27.81
N ARG A 767 2.75 13.14 27.78
CA ARG A 767 1.96 12.05 28.40
C ARG A 767 0.52 11.96 27.89
N ILE A 768 0.35 11.83 26.58
CA ILE A 768 -0.93 11.48 25.98
C ILE A 768 -1.47 10.19 26.62
N PRO A 769 -2.72 10.18 27.10
CA PRO A 769 -3.33 8.98 27.67
C PRO A 769 -3.44 7.88 26.61
N LYS A 770 -2.95 6.68 26.91
CA LYS A 770 -3.14 5.49 26.07
C LYS A 770 -4.02 4.46 26.74
N ILE A 771 -4.72 3.67 25.93
CA ILE A 771 -5.39 2.46 26.39
C ILE A 771 -4.34 1.34 26.48
N PRO A 772 -4.12 0.74 27.67
CA PRO A 772 -3.18 -0.37 27.81
C PRO A 772 -3.63 -1.56 26.95
N THR A 773 -2.72 -2.16 26.19
CA THR A 773 -3.02 -3.39 25.43
C THR A 773 -3.23 -4.57 26.38
N LYS A 774 -3.95 -5.62 25.93
CA LYS A 774 -4.19 -6.82 26.75
C LYS A 774 -2.91 -7.41 27.35
N TYR A 775 -1.82 -7.45 26.58
CA TYR A 775 -0.51 -7.95 27.04
C TYR A 775 0.20 -7.02 28.03
N MET A 776 0.03 -5.70 27.94
CA MET A 776 0.55 -4.76 28.95
C MET A 776 -0.20 -4.92 30.27
N THR A 777 -1.51 -5.13 30.19
CA THR A 777 -2.36 -5.39 31.36
C THR A 777 -1.97 -6.71 32.04
N LEU A 778 -1.74 -7.78 31.26
CA LEU A 778 -1.19 -9.04 31.75
C LEU A 778 0.15 -8.84 32.47
N GLY A 779 1.09 -8.10 31.85
CA GLY A 779 2.38 -7.77 32.46
C GLY A 779 2.24 -7.09 33.83
N THR A 780 1.32 -6.12 33.93
CA THR A 780 1.05 -5.40 35.17
C THR A 780 0.43 -6.30 36.24
N ALA A 781 -0.47 -7.21 35.86
CA ALA A 781 -1.09 -8.16 36.79
C ALA A 781 -0.06 -9.16 37.34
N VAL A 782 0.81 -9.70 36.48
CA VAL A 782 1.90 -10.60 36.88
C VAL A 782 2.88 -9.91 37.82
N ASP A 783 3.31 -8.68 37.53
CA ASP A 783 4.22 -7.93 38.39
C ASP A 783 3.63 -7.69 39.79
N ARG A 784 2.35 -7.30 39.88
CA ARG A 784 1.64 -7.17 41.17
C ARG A 784 1.54 -8.50 41.92
N ALA A 785 1.28 -9.59 41.21
CA ALA A 785 1.19 -10.93 41.80
C ALA A 785 2.54 -11.35 42.40
N LEU A 786 3.62 -11.24 41.61
CA LEU A 786 4.97 -11.56 42.05
C LEU A 786 5.43 -10.68 43.20
N LYS A 787 5.12 -9.38 43.18
CA LYS A 787 5.39 -8.48 44.30
C LYS A 787 4.69 -8.96 45.58
N THR A 788 3.39 -9.25 45.50
CA THR A 788 2.61 -9.72 46.66
C THR A 788 3.17 -11.03 47.19
N PHE A 789 3.51 -11.94 46.28
CA PHE A 789 4.09 -13.23 46.56
C PHE A 789 5.45 -13.13 47.28
N PHE A 790 6.39 -12.35 46.74
CA PHE A 790 7.73 -12.21 47.33
C PHE A 790 7.74 -11.39 48.62
N VAL A 791 6.84 -10.41 48.79
CA VAL A 791 6.65 -9.72 50.08
C VAL A 791 6.16 -10.70 51.15
N THR A 792 5.27 -11.62 50.79
CA THR A 792 4.82 -12.68 51.72
C THR A 792 5.95 -13.66 52.03
N TYR A 793 6.72 -14.06 51.01
CA TYR A 793 7.84 -15.00 51.15
C TYR A 793 8.98 -14.51 52.07
N GLN A 794 9.11 -13.19 52.28
CA GLN A 794 10.08 -12.62 53.23
C GLN A 794 9.85 -13.11 54.67
N ASN A 795 8.59 -13.32 55.05
CA ASN A 795 8.19 -13.60 56.43
C ASN A 795 7.58 -14.99 56.61
N ASP A 796 6.92 -15.52 55.58
CA ASP A 796 6.17 -16.79 55.63
C ASP A 796 6.56 -17.72 54.47
N GLU A 797 6.23 -19.01 54.60
CA GLU A 797 6.31 -19.94 53.48
C GLU A 797 5.15 -19.71 52.52
N VAL A 798 5.41 -19.86 51.23
CA VAL A 798 4.44 -19.58 50.15
C VAL A 798 4.18 -20.82 49.32
N THR A 799 2.94 -20.98 48.87
CA THR A 799 2.53 -22.08 47.99
C THR A 799 2.24 -21.56 46.58
N LYS A 800 2.13 -22.49 45.62
CA LYS A 800 1.71 -22.16 44.26
C LYS A 800 0.33 -21.52 44.24
N ASP A 801 -0.61 -22.06 45.02
CA ASP A 801 -1.98 -21.55 45.10
C ASP A 801 -1.99 -20.08 45.56
N MET A 802 -1.12 -19.70 46.50
CA MET A 802 -1.00 -18.30 46.93
C MET A 802 -0.52 -17.36 45.81
N LEU A 803 0.36 -17.82 44.92
CA LEU A 803 0.81 -17.03 43.75
C LEU A 803 -0.33 -16.86 42.74
N LEU A 804 -1.06 -17.94 42.47
CA LEU A 804 -2.16 -17.96 41.53
C LEU A 804 -3.35 -17.11 42.03
N ASP A 805 -3.68 -17.21 43.31
CA ASP A 805 -4.68 -16.35 43.98
C ASP A 805 -4.28 -14.87 43.92
N ALA A 806 -2.99 -14.56 44.13
CA ALA A 806 -2.48 -13.19 44.04
C ALA A 806 -2.58 -12.65 42.61
N TYR A 807 -2.36 -13.51 41.60
CA TYR A 807 -2.53 -13.18 40.20
C TYR A 807 -3.99 -12.95 39.82
N GLU A 808 -4.90 -13.84 40.24
CA GLU A 808 -6.34 -13.71 40.00
C GLU A 808 -6.85 -12.38 40.56
N LYS A 809 -6.56 -12.08 41.84
CA LYS A 809 -6.92 -10.79 42.47
C LYS A 809 -6.32 -9.59 41.75
N ALA A 810 -5.09 -9.70 41.24
CA ALA A 810 -4.45 -8.62 40.49
C ALA A 810 -5.11 -8.41 39.12
N LEU A 811 -5.54 -9.48 38.47
CA LEU A 811 -6.22 -9.48 37.18
C LEU A 811 -7.66 -8.95 37.29
N GLU A 812 -8.39 -9.31 38.34
CA GLU A 812 -9.73 -8.79 38.66
C GLU A 812 -9.76 -7.27 38.86
N GLN A 813 -8.63 -6.66 39.26
CA GLN A 813 -8.48 -5.21 39.41
C GLN A 813 -8.14 -4.48 38.10
N THR A 814 -8.09 -5.20 36.98
CA THR A 814 -7.83 -4.62 35.66
C THR A 814 -9.13 -4.25 34.95
N SER A 815 -9.02 -3.64 33.76
CA SER A 815 -10.17 -3.25 32.93
C SER A 815 -10.55 -4.31 31.89
N LEU A 816 -9.99 -5.52 31.96
CA LEU A 816 -10.28 -6.61 31.02
C LEU A 816 -11.67 -7.20 31.27
N SER A 817 -12.38 -7.52 30.19
CA SER A 817 -13.72 -8.13 30.24
C SER A 817 -13.93 -9.13 29.09
N GLY A 818 -14.89 -10.04 29.25
CA GLY A 818 -15.26 -11.02 28.23
C GLY A 818 -14.11 -11.96 27.86
N ASN A 819 -14.00 -12.31 26.57
CA ASN A 819 -12.99 -13.27 26.07
C ASN A 819 -11.55 -12.87 26.41
N ALA A 820 -11.24 -11.56 26.42
CA ALA A 820 -9.90 -11.08 26.73
C ALA A 820 -9.51 -11.34 28.20
N PHE A 821 -10.47 -11.32 29.13
CA PHE A 821 -10.22 -11.68 30.51
C PHE A 821 -9.91 -13.18 30.62
N THR A 822 -10.75 -14.04 30.01
CA THR A 822 -10.56 -15.50 30.02
C THR A 822 -9.23 -15.91 29.42
N GLU A 823 -8.86 -15.35 28.26
CA GLU A 823 -7.57 -15.64 27.59
C GLU A 823 -6.37 -15.29 28.50
N MET A 824 -6.38 -14.11 29.14
CA MET A 824 -5.29 -13.68 30.01
C MET A 824 -5.28 -14.44 31.35
N TYR A 825 -6.45 -14.85 31.84
CA TYR A 825 -6.58 -15.70 33.01
C TYR A 825 -5.86 -17.04 32.79
N GLU A 826 -6.26 -17.78 31.75
CA GLU A 826 -5.67 -19.07 31.38
C GLU A 826 -4.16 -18.94 31.12
N GLN A 827 -3.76 -17.98 30.29
CA GLN A 827 -2.36 -17.77 29.94
C GLN A 827 -1.48 -17.46 31.16
N GLY A 828 -1.95 -16.59 32.06
CA GLY A 828 -1.20 -16.22 33.25
C GLY A 828 -1.10 -17.37 34.25
N HIS A 829 -2.17 -18.15 34.40
CA HIS A 829 -2.23 -19.31 35.28
C HIS A 829 -1.24 -20.40 34.83
N ASP A 830 -1.23 -20.75 33.55
CA ASP A 830 -0.30 -21.72 32.97
C ASP A 830 1.17 -21.28 33.11
N SER A 831 1.43 -20.00 32.80
CA SER A 831 2.77 -19.41 32.84
C SER A 831 3.33 -19.35 34.27
N LEU A 832 2.55 -18.86 35.24
CA LEU A 832 2.98 -18.75 36.63
C LEU A 832 3.08 -20.10 37.32
N SER A 833 2.18 -21.04 37.00
CA SER A 833 2.21 -22.40 37.55
C SER A 833 3.50 -23.13 37.16
N GLY A 834 3.83 -23.14 35.86
CA GLY A 834 5.07 -23.79 35.40
C GLY A 834 6.33 -23.04 35.83
N TRP A 835 6.28 -21.71 35.92
CA TRP A 835 7.39 -20.91 36.45
C TRP A 835 7.65 -21.22 37.93
N PHE A 836 6.60 -21.35 38.74
CA PHE A 836 6.71 -21.74 40.16
C PHE A 836 7.37 -23.10 40.29
N ASP A 837 6.86 -24.11 39.57
CA ASP A 837 7.40 -25.48 39.63
C ASP A 837 8.88 -25.55 39.25
N THR A 838 9.29 -24.71 38.30
CA THR A 838 10.68 -24.72 37.81
C THR A 838 11.66 -24.11 38.81
N TYR A 839 11.24 -23.07 39.54
CA TYR A 839 12.17 -22.26 40.34
C TYR A 839 11.92 -22.30 41.85
N GLN A 840 10.92 -23.03 42.32
CA GLN A 840 10.69 -23.24 43.75
C GLN A 840 11.98 -23.77 44.43
N GLY A 841 12.34 -23.16 45.56
CA GLY A 841 13.54 -23.50 46.31
C GLY A 841 14.83 -22.81 45.85
N THR A 842 14.79 -22.02 44.77
CA THR A 842 15.94 -21.22 44.30
C THR A 842 15.94 -19.75 44.76
N TRP A 843 14.88 -19.30 45.44
CA TRP A 843 14.65 -17.89 45.74
C TRP A 843 15.33 -17.43 47.03
N CYS A 844 15.82 -16.18 47.03
CA CYS A 844 16.32 -15.51 48.23
C CYS A 844 15.15 -14.95 49.09
N LYS A 845 15.24 -15.07 50.41
CA LYS A 845 14.27 -14.44 51.34
C LYS A 845 14.53 -12.95 51.53
N ASP A 846 15.78 -12.52 51.59
CA ASP A 846 16.12 -11.11 51.75
C ASP A 846 16.01 -10.36 50.41
N THR A 847 14.89 -9.66 50.22
CA THR A 847 14.53 -9.04 48.95
C THR A 847 14.02 -7.61 49.13
N LEU A 848 14.30 -6.76 48.16
CA LEU A 848 13.68 -5.45 47.99
C LEU A 848 12.75 -5.54 46.78
N ASN A 849 11.44 -5.52 47.01
CA ASN A 849 10.43 -5.63 45.95
C ASN A 849 9.87 -4.25 45.57
N ALA A 850 9.69 -3.98 44.27
CA ALA A 850 9.27 -2.68 43.74
C ALA A 850 10.12 -1.52 44.28
N TYR A 851 11.45 -1.68 44.22
CA TYR A 851 12.40 -0.74 44.80
C TYR A 851 12.54 0.51 43.93
N LYS A 852 12.06 1.65 44.44
CA LYS A 852 12.06 2.93 43.73
C LYS A 852 13.31 3.75 44.04
N ILE A 853 13.97 4.20 43.00
CA ILE A 853 15.14 5.08 43.07
C ILE A 853 14.85 6.35 42.27
N ASP A 854 15.10 7.51 42.86
CA ASP A 854 14.90 8.83 42.27
C ASP A 854 16.05 9.73 42.72
N LEU A 855 16.95 10.06 41.79
CA LEU A 855 18.22 10.73 42.06
C LEU A 855 18.42 11.86 41.05
N SER A 856 19.24 12.84 41.41
CA SER A 856 19.76 13.83 40.45
C SER A 856 21.20 13.49 40.13
N ILE A 857 21.50 13.25 38.86
CA ILE A 857 22.84 12.85 38.42
C ILE A 857 23.49 14.03 37.69
N PRO A 858 24.73 14.40 38.02
CA PRO A 858 25.48 15.38 37.26
C PRO A 858 25.87 14.77 35.91
N LEU A 859 25.61 15.50 34.82
CA LEU A 859 26.11 15.14 33.49
C LEU A 859 27.49 15.77 33.27
N SER A 860 28.33 15.15 32.44
CA SER A 860 29.76 15.46 32.27
C SER A 860 30.05 16.76 31.49
N LEU A 861 29.10 17.71 31.46
CA LEU A 861 29.17 18.91 30.63
C LEU A 861 28.93 20.15 31.51
N GLU A 862 29.87 21.10 31.50
CA GLU A 862 29.84 22.37 32.27
C GLU A 862 28.58 23.24 32.06
N ILE A 863 27.72 22.89 31.10
CA ILE A 863 26.59 23.70 30.60
C ILE A 863 25.22 23.06 30.92
N LEU A 864 25.16 21.78 31.33
CA LEU A 864 23.87 21.09 31.55
C LEU A 864 23.47 21.08 33.04
N PRO A 865 22.19 21.34 33.38
CA PRO A 865 21.69 21.17 34.74
C PRO A 865 21.72 19.69 35.15
N ASN A 866 21.83 19.39 36.45
CA ASN A 866 21.64 18.05 36.98
C ASN A 866 20.30 17.50 36.51
N ILE A 867 20.30 16.30 35.92
CA ILE A 867 19.07 15.69 35.42
C ILE A 867 18.55 14.71 36.47
N ARG A 868 17.26 14.83 36.78
CA ARG A 868 16.55 13.88 37.62
C ARG A 868 16.39 12.57 36.86
N VAL A 869 16.86 11.46 37.41
CA VAL A 869 16.78 10.12 36.84
C VAL A 869 16.03 9.20 37.81
N ARG A 870 15.06 8.46 37.30
CA ARG A 870 14.17 7.60 38.11
C ARG A 870 14.07 6.19 37.54
N GLY A 871 13.99 5.22 38.45
CA GLY A 871 13.77 3.81 38.12
C GLY A 871 13.00 3.08 39.22
N GLU A 872 12.29 2.04 38.83
CA GLU A 872 11.61 1.11 39.74
C GLU A 872 12.07 -0.29 39.36
N LEU A 873 12.72 -0.97 40.29
CA LEU A 873 13.23 -2.33 40.10
C LEU A 873 12.18 -3.30 40.61
N ASP A 874 11.86 -4.33 39.82
CA ASP A 874 10.85 -5.33 40.19
C ASP A 874 11.25 -6.06 41.48
N LYS A 875 12.46 -6.64 41.48
CA LYS A 875 13.05 -7.29 42.66
C LYS A 875 14.57 -7.11 42.71
N ALA A 876 15.09 -6.90 43.91
CA ALA A 876 16.52 -6.92 44.21
C ALA A 876 16.78 -7.92 45.35
N GLU A 877 17.58 -8.95 45.09
CA GLU A 877 17.97 -9.96 46.07
C GLU A 877 19.26 -9.53 46.76
N VAL A 878 19.24 -9.47 48.09
CA VAL A 878 20.35 -8.94 48.90
C VAL A 878 21.24 -10.09 49.36
N TYR A 879 22.53 -9.99 49.05
CA TYR A 879 23.57 -10.93 49.47
C TYR A 879 24.68 -10.18 50.24
N VAL A 880 25.56 -10.92 50.91
CA VAL A 880 26.65 -10.35 51.73
C VAL A 880 27.64 -9.53 50.89
N ASP A 881 27.83 -9.90 49.62
CA ASP A 881 28.81 -9.30 48.70
C ASP A 881 28.18 -8.39 47.63
N GLY A 882 26.89 -8.07 47.73
CA GLY A 882 26.19 -7.14 46.83
C GLY A 882 24.72 -7.50 46.60
N ILE A 883 24.11 -6.87 45.59
CA ILE A 883 22.72 -7.13 45.19
C ILE A 883 22.67 -7.76 43.79
N THR A 884 21.75 -8.72 43.62
CA THR A 884 21.33 -9.20 42.30
C THR A 884 19.98 -8.61 41.94
N VAL A 885 19.90 -7.86 40.84
CA VAL A 885 18.63 -7.31 40.35
C VAL A 885 17.94 -8.35 39.48
N VAL A 886 16.66 -8.60 39.75
CA VAL A 886 15.81 -9.50 38.97
C VAL A 886 14.69 -8.67 38.35
N ASP A 887 14.59 -8.70 37.03
CA ASP A 887 13.56 -8.00 36.25
C ASP A 887 12.71 -9.04 35.49
N TYR A 888 11.39 -8.96 35.67
CA TYR A 888 10.44 -9.96 35.18
C TYR A 888 9.94 -9.59 33.79
N LYS A 889 9.91 -10.57 32.89
CA LYS A 889 9.37 -10.41 31.53
C LYS A 889 8.26 -11.41 31.25
N THR A 890 7.08 -10.90 30.92
CA THR A 890 5.89 -11.70 30.60
C THR A 890 5.78 -12.10 29.13
N GLY A 891 6.70 -11.69 28.26
CA GLY A 891 6.73 -12.13 26.87
C GLY A 891 7.58 -13.38 26.66
N LYS A 892 7.47 -14.01 25.47
CA LYS A 892 8.32 -15.14 25.09
C LYS A 892 9.82 -14.83 25.28
N PRO A 893 10.63 -15.80 25.75
CA PRO A 893 12.08 -15.64 25.92
C PRO A 893 12.77 -15.15 24.64
N LYS A 894 13.63 -14.14 24.79
CA LYS A 894 14.43 -13.59 23.68
C LYS A 894 15.82 -14.21 23.67
N SER A 895 16.46 -14.27 22.49
CA SER A 895 17.85 -14.73 22.39
C SER A 895 18.80 -13.74 23.08
N ARG A 896 19.90 -14.24 23.64
CA ARG A 896 20.91 -13.38 24.29
C ARG A 896 21.41 -12.26 23.38
N ASN A 897 21.60 -12.54 22.08
CA ASN A 897 21.98 -11.54 21.08
C ASN A 897 20.93 -10.43 20.91
N HIS A 898 19.64 -10.75 20.98
CA HIS A 898 18.57 -9.76 20.92
C HIS A 898 18.57 -8.88 22.18
N ILE A 899 18.74 -9.49 23.36
CA ILE A 899 18.77 -8.80 24.65
C ILE A 899 19.88 -7.75 24.69
N ILE A 900 21.08 -8.08 24.22
CA ILE A 900 22.26 -7.19 24.24
C ILE A 900 22.39 -6.27 23.00
N GLY A 901 21.41 -6.26 22.09
CA GLY A 901 21.41 -5.29 20.97
C GLY A 901 22.19 -5.72 19.72
N LYS A 902 22.57 -6.98 19.56
CA LYS A 902 23.33 -7.48 18.39
C LYS A 902 22.47 -7.90 17.20
N THR A 903 21.15 -7.65 17.25
CA THR A 903 20.22 -7.98 16.16
C THR A 903 19.65 -6.72 15.54
N LYS A 904 19.30 -6.76 14.25
CA LYS A 904 18.58 -5.66 13.57
C LYS A 904 17.08 -5.59 13.92
N ALA A 905 16.61 -6.45 14.84
CA ALA A 905 15.21 -6.49 15.22
C ALA A 905 14.82 -5.28 16.08
N VAL A 906 13.60 -4.79 15.91
CA VAL A 906 13.04 -3.69 16.71
C VAL A 906 13.08 -4.04 18.20
N GLY A 907 13.51 -3.09 19.03
CA GLY A 907 13.63 -3.27 20.48
C GLY A 907 14.83 -4.09 20.94
N SER A 908 15.73 -4.50 20.03
CA SER A 908 16.98 -5.15 20.40
C SER A 908 17.82 -4.21 21.28
N GLY A 909 18.35 -4.72 22.39
CA GLY A 909 19.14 -3.94 23.34
C GLY A 909 18.34 -3.29 24.47
N ASN A 910 17.00 -3.19 24.36
CA ASN A 910 16.18 -2.47 25.34
C ASN A 910 16.27 -3.08 26.75
N TYR A 911 16.24 -4.41 26.85
CA TYR A 911 16.34 -5.11 28.13
C TYR A 911 17.72 -4.99 28.76
N PHE A 912 18.80 -5.16 27.98
CA PHE A 912 20.14 -4.96 28.52
C PHE A 912 20.35 -3.52 28.99
N ARG A 913 19.89 -2.53 28.22
CA ARG A 913 19.92 -1.11 28.62
C ARG A 913 19.17 -0.86 29.93
N GLN A 914 18.03 -1.51 30.14
CA GLN A 914 17.28 -1.46 31.39
C GLN A 914 18.10 -1.96 32.58
N LEU A 915 18.79 -3.10 32.45
CA LEU A 915 19.65 -3.64 33.51
C LEU A 915 20.85 -2.71 33.79
N VAL A 916 21.48 -2.16 32.75
CA VAL A 916 22.58 -1.21 32.90
C VAL A 916 22.11 0.06 33.62
N PHE A 917 20.91 0.54 33.29
CA PHE A 917 20.30 1.70 33.93
C PHE A 917 20.00 1.45 35.42
N TYR A 918 19.55 0.25 35.79
CA TYR A 918 19.38 -0.13 37.18
C TYR A 918 20.70 -0.21 37.95
N ARG A 919 21.76 -0.71 37.32
CA ARG A 919 23.09 -0.69 37.92
C ARG A 919 23.55 0.73 38.22
N MET A 920 23.41 1.63 37.24
CA MET A 920 23.75 3.05 37.41
C MET A 920 23.02 3.67 38.60
N LEU A 921 21.72 3.39 38.76
CA LEU A 921 20.92 3.91 39.85
C LEU A 921 21.29 3.33 41.23
N ILE A 922 21.54 2.02 41.32
CA ILE A 922 21.95 1.38 42.58
C ILE A 922 23.30 1.89 43.02
N ASP A 923 24.29 1.84 42.12
CA ASP A 923 25.67 2.20 42.43
C ASP A 923 25.77 3.70 42.85
N ALA A 924 24.88 4.57 42.33
CA ALA A 924 24.82 5.99 42.69
C ALA A 924 24.23 6.30 44.08
N GLN A 925 23.57 5.34 44.76
CA GLN A 925 23.04 5.56 46.11
C GLN A 925 24.09 5.36 47.22
N ASP A 926 25.28 4.83 46.88
CA ASP A 926 26.34 4.43 47.82
C ASP A 926 25.87 3.47 48.95
N LYS A 927 24.67 2.90 48.83
CA LYS A 927 24.06 2.00 49.82
C LYS A 927 24.30 0.53 49.50
N TYR A 928 24.24 0.19 48.21
CA TYR A 928 24.41 -1.16 47.69
C TYR A 928 25.24 -1.12 46.43
N LYS A 929 25.86 -2.26 46.08
CA LYS A 929 26.57 -2.42 44.82
C LYS A 929 25.96 -3.56 44.03
N MET A 930 25.61 -3.29 42.78
CA MET A 930 25.00 -4.31 41.93
C MET A 930 26.06 -5.28 41.41
N LYS A 931 25.89 -6.58 41.69
CA LYS A 931 26.80 -7.65 41.27
C LYS A 931 26.35 -8.27 39.95
N ASN A 932 25.12 -8.79 39.92
CA ASN A 932 24.54 -9.47 38.78
C ASN A 932 23.15 -8.90 38.45
N ALA A 933 22.74 -9.08 37.20
CA ALA A 933 21.44 -8.71 36.67
C ALA A 933 20.80 -9.95 36.05
N VAL A 934 19.55 -10.24 36.38
CA VAL A 934 18.80 -11.39 35.88
C VAL A 934 17.55 -10.91 35.16
N LEU A 935 17.35 -11.38 33.94
CA LEU A 935 16.07 -11.30 33.24
C LEU A 935 15.35 -12.63 33.41
N ASP A 936 14.21 -12.62 34.10
CA ASP A 936 13.40 -13.79 34.39
C ASP A 936 12.15 -13.81 33.51
N PHE A 937 12.09 -14.75 32.56
CA PHE A 937 10.97 -14.87 31.65
C PHE A 937 9.89 -15.78 32.26
N ILE A 938 8.72 -15.21 32.50
CA ILE A 938 7.58 -15.91 33.09
C ILE A 938 6.89 -16.83 32.08
N GLN A 939 7.14 -16.67 30.78
CA GLN A 939 6.65 -17.61 29.77
C GLN A 939 7.74 -18.58 29.31
N PRO A 940 7.41 -19.86 29.06
CA PRO A 940 8.37 -20.83 28.54
C PRO A 940 8.65 -20.62 27.04
N LYS A 941 9.71 -21.26 26.55
CA LYS A 941 9.96 -21.48 25.12
C LYS A 941 8.92 -22.44 24.51
N GLU A 942 8.87 -22.54 23.17
CA GLU A 942 7.95 -23.44 22.45
C GLU A 942 8.11 -24.92 22.82
N ASN A 943 9.28 -25.30 23.36
CA ASN A 943 9.54 -26.65 23.88
C ASN A 943 9.19 -26.82 25.37
N GLY A 944 8.51 -25.85 25.99
CA GLY A 944 8.10 -25.87 27.41
C GLY A 944 9.18 -25.46 28.42
N THR A 945 10.38 -25.06 27.99
CA THR A 945 11.46 -24.70 28.93
C THR A 945 11.41 -23.24 29.40
N TYR A 946 11.48 -23.01 30.72
CA TYR A 946 11.62 -21.69 31.34
C TYR A 946 13.08 -21.23 31.33
N VAL A 947 13.30 -19.92 31.19
CA VAL A 947 14.63 -19.35 30.96
C VAL A 947 14.86 -18.13 31.83
N ARG A 948 16.00 -18.12 32.53
CA ARG A 948 16.61 -16.95 33.17
C ARG A 948 17.93 -16.64 32.49
N GLU A 949 18.15 -15.39 32.12
CA GLU A 949 19.43 -14.94 31.57
C GLU A 949 20.13 -14.02 32.58
N GLU A 950 21.33 -14.42 32.97
CA GLU A 950 22.16 -13.67 33.91
C GLU A 950 23.28 -12.90 33.21
N PHE A 951 23.48 -11.67 33.64
CA PHE A 951 24.45 -10.72 33.11
C PHE A 951 25.26 -10.10 34.24
N THR A 952 26.57 -10.05 34.06
CA THR A 952 27.46 -9.18 34.83
C THR A 952 27.63 -7.90 34.02
N ILE A 953 27.08 -6.80 34.52
CA ILE A 953 27.18 -5.49 33.86
C ILE A 953 28.56 -4.91 34.17
N THR A 954 29.26 -4.35 33.19
CA THR A 954 30.61 -3.76 33.35
C THR A 954 30.56 -2.23 33.45
N GLN A 955 31.62 -1.58 33.96
CA GLN A 955 31.63 -0.10 34.04
C GLN A 955 31.53 0.55 32.65
N ASN A 956 32.18 -0.05 31.65
CA ASN A 956 32.09 0.41 30.27
C ASN A 956 30.64 0.43 29.75
N ASP A 957 29.80 -0.52 30.15
CA ASP A 957 28.38 -0.53 29.76
C ASP A 957 27.63 0.70 30.33
N VAL A 958 27.93 1.07 31.58
CA VAL A 958 27.38 2.26 32.24
C VAL A 958 27.86 3.53 31.54
N ASP A 959 29.14 3.60 31.18
CA ASP A 959 29.72 4.77 30.50
C ASP A 959 29.11 4.98 29.10
N VAL A 960 28.81 3.90 28.36
CA VAL A 960 28.11 3.96 27.07
C VAL A 960 26.68 4.47 27.26
N LEU A 961 25.96 3.98 28.29
CA LEU A 961 24.62 4.44 28.60
C LEU A 961 24.58 5.92 28.99
N LEU A 962 25.55 6.39 29.78
CA LEU A 962 25.66 7.80 30.15
C LEU A 962 25.83 8.70 28.92
N LYS A 963 26.66 8.29 27.94
CA LYS A 963 26.78 9.02 26.66
C LYS A 963 25.47 9.07 25.87
N GLU A 964 24.69 7.98 25.86
CA GLU A 964 23.35 7.97 25.24
C GLU A 964 22.39 8.94 25.95
N ILE A 965 22.40 8.96 27.28
CA ILE A 965 21.60 9.88 28.11
C ILE A 965 22.00 11.32 27.86
N GLU A 966 23.30 11.63 27.82
CA GLU A 966 23.82 12.98 27.55
C GLU A 966 23.41 13.47 26.16
N LYS A 967 23.54 12.61 25.15
CA LYS A 967 23.12 12.93 23.78
C LYS A 967 21.62 13.22 23.72
N MET A 968 20.78 12.33 24.24
CA MET A 968 19.33 12.53 24.28
C MET A 968 18.99 13.84 25.01
N SER A 969 19.56 14.06 26.19
CA SER A 969 19.25 15.22 27.03
C SER A 969 19.63 16.52 26.35
N THR A 970 20.78 16.55 25.66
CA THR A 970 21.21 17.70 24.85
C THR A 970 20.25 17.96 23.70
N GLU A 971 19.82 16.91 23.00
CA GLU A 971 18.88 17.03 21.89
C GLU A 971 17.51 17.52 22.34
N VAL A 972 17.03 17.06 23.50
CA VAL A 972 15.75 17.50 24.11
C VAL A 972 15.84 18.94 24.60
N LEU A 973 16.89 19.31 25.35
CA LEU A 973 17.05 20.67 25.90
C LEU A 973 17.27 21.73 24.82
N ASN A 974 17.92 21.37 23.71
CA ASN A 974 18.11 22.27 22.58
C ASN A 974 17.02 22.13 21.51
N LEU A 975 16.02 21.24 21.73
CA LEU A 975 14.94 20.91 20.78
C LEU A 975 15.43 20.52 19.38
N SER A 976 16.68 20.06 19.24
CA SER A 976 17.22 19.62 17.95
C SER A 976 16.59 18.32 17.46
N PHE A 977 15.80 17.64 18.30
CA PHE A 977 14.97 16.50 17.89
C PHE A 977 13.70 16.89 17.13
N TRP A 978 13.29 18.16 17.12
CA TRP A 978 11.99 18.60 16.61
C TRP A 978 11.76 18.30 15.12
N ASP A 979 12.81 18.31 14.30
CA ASP A 979 12.69 17.96 12.88
C ASP A 979 13.03 16.48 12.61
N LYS A 980 13.41 15.70 13.63
CA LYS A 980 13.80 14.29 13.45
C LYS A 980 12.57 13.40 13.25
N ARG A 981 12.75 12.36 12.44
CA ARG A 981 11.80 11.25 12.23
C ARG A 981 12.54 9.93 12.40
N CYS A 982 11.84 8.89 12.83
CA CYS A 982 12.44 7.55 12.98
C CYS A 982 12.36 6.77 11.66
N ASP A 983 13.18 5.73 11.49
CA ASP A 983 13.21 4.90 10.28
C ASP A 983 11.84 4.27 9.93
N LYS A 984 11.00 3.97 10.94
CA LYS A 984 9.63 3.47 10.73
C LYS A 984 8.71 4.46 10.03
N HIS A 985 9.03 5.75 10.11
CA HIS A 985 8.28 6.79 9.41
C HIS A 985 8.49 6.72 7.90
N GLN A 986 9.71 6.40 7.43
CA GLN A 986 10.00 6.22 6.01
C GLN A 986 9.19 5.07 5.39
N LYS A 987 8.67 4.15 6.22
CA LYS A 987 7.80 3.04 5.82
C LYS A 987 6.30 3.32 6.04
N GLY A 988 5.92 4.50 6.55
CA GLY A 988 4.53 4.84 6.87
C GLY A 988 3.97 4.14 8.12
N GLU A 989 4.81 3.51 8.94
CA GLU A 989 4.40 2.61 10.03
C GLU A 989 4.44 3.26 11.43
N CYS A 990 4.92 4.49 11.57
CA CYS A 990 5.07 5.13 12.88
C CYS A 990 3.90 6.05 13.25
N GLU A 991 3.04 5.59 14.17
CA GLU A 991 1.90 6.36 14.70
C GLU A 991 2.28 7.73 15.29
N TYR A 992 3.42 7.83 15.98
CA TYR A 992 3.83 9.08 16.63
C TYR A 992 4.39 10.11 15.65
N CYS A 993 5.04 9.64 14.58
CA CYS A 993 5.44 10.53 13.49
C CYS A 993 4.20 11.02 12.73
N LYS A 994 3.19 10.17 12.51
CA LYS A 994 1.89 10.59 11.95
C LYS A 994 1.18 11.61 12.84
N LEU A 995 1.19 11.40 14.15
CA LEU A 995 0.61 12.36 15.09
C LEU A 995 1.30 13.73 15.02
N ARG A 996 2.62 13.76 14.81
CA ARG A 996 3.36 14.99 14.56
C ARG A 996 2.96 15.65 13.23
N GLU A 997 2.63 14.89 12.21
CA GLU A 997 2.16 15.43 10.93
C GLU A 997 0.81 16.13 11.05
N LEU A 998 -0.04 15.73 12.01
CA LEU A 998 -1.28 16.47 12.28
C LEU A 998 -1.02 17.91 12.77
N MET A 999 0.15 18.20 13.33
CA MET A 999 0.58 19.55 13.73
C MET A 999 1.24 20.36 12.60
N GLN A 1000 1.37 19.81 11.38
CA GLN A 1000 1.92 20.51 10.20
C GLN A 1000 0.78 20.96 9.29
#